data_AF-A0A7X5KR64-F1
#
_entry.id   AF-A0A7X5KR64-F1
#
_cell.length_a   1.000
_cell.length_b   1.000
_cell.length_c   1.000
_cell.angle_alpha   90.00
_cell.angle_beta   90.00
_cell.angle_gamma   90.00
#
_symmetry.space_group_name_H-M   'P 1'
#
loop_
_entity.id
_entity.type
_entity.pdbx_description
1 polymer ?
#
loop_
_entity_poly.entity_id
_entity_poly.type
_entity_poly.pdbx_seq_one_letter_code
_entity_poly.pdbx_strand_id
1 'polypeptide(L)'
;MAENTTVEFLNFAGLSAYDAKIKAFAQAIADKIKTDIIDGAPETYDTLKEISTYIASHKDEYSDLTAIVGDKAAQSDLTAAVNRIVALEASIATNTTDIDILENKLVDIEQDAKSYTDTKVASLVNGAPETLDTLKEVADAIKVNENVVAALNSAIGDKANKSDVENLLNNKADKIDVNAALSNKLNTNGNASDTIIEFTEPATRENINSSEKQSTLWGKVKKWFSDLKPVAFSGKYTDLSDTPTVERLNDGEFLNGDAITQNFISTDENGKITNIQTFDSTLNLSDVAFSGKYDDLIGKPAQKIKTDNGKIEIFDGRNFVEMQKAYKTYGVSIDLTNSDPASAVTYTDAAVGMIAGSSDWDNANIFRDIRPCLFKDGAVKGYLNPNDFAKYIDGTDADISTGAEGDVMIEIPKLGVKIATSDNTLTVQVTDDPNAEGFSYLAHTREKSGDKDKLYIGAFLGYNLSSQLRSLCDKVPTSSNTIGQTRTLAQANGDGYDQIAFYQLTLLQCLFLIKYKSRNSQTALGRGFTLSSMSHPIKTGGTIAKGMDFGETTGRQQMKFLGIEDFWGNLYHWIDGLVSSSNFHALTATINFNDSGTGYNDLGQIVESNPLGYMKIPQGTNELGFISQVGGASETTYFTDGANFINGRVPYFGGHQGEWGDGAFRLYVGAKVSDKGSYCGGRLMYL
;
A
#
# COMPACT_ATOMS: atom_id res chain seq x y z
N MET A 1 -1.67 -72.25 65.18
CA MET A 1 -2.25 -71.53 66.32
C MET A 1 -1.19 -70.53 66.75
N ALA A 2 -1.24 -69.30 66.23
CA ALA A 2 -2.27 -68.30 66.57
C ALA A 2 -2.17 -68.07 68.09
N GLU A 3 -1.72 -66.95 68.58
CA GLU A 3 -1.85 -65.55 68.18
C GLU A 3 -0.80 -64.82 69.04
N ASN A 4 -0.42 -63.57 68.89
CA ASN A 4 -0.56 -62.49 67.94
C ASN A 4 0.58 -61.57 68.47
N THR A 5 1.49 -61.10 67.64
CA THR A 5 1.32 -59.81 66.95
C THR A 5 1.07 -58.65 67.93
N THR A 6 1.93 -57.63 67.80
CA THR A 6 1.78 -56.23 68.29
C THR A 6 1.92 -56.05 69.82
N VAL A 7 2.88 -55.33 70.41
CA VAL A 7 3.66 -54.11 70.06
C VAL A 7 4.88 -54.15 71.03
N GLU A 8 6.14 -54.14 70.60
CA GLU A 8 6.93 -52.93 70.35
C GLU A 8 8.05 -53.23 69.33
N PHE A 9 7.64 -53.44 68.07
CA PHE A 9 8.36 -52.79 66.99
C PHE A 9 7.95 -51.32 67.04
N LEU A 10 8.87 -50.44 67.44
CA LEU A 10 8.99 -49.00 67.12
C LEU A 10 9.53 -48.19 68.31
N ASN A 11 10.85 -48.20 68.50
CA ASN A 11 11.54 -46.99 68.97
C ASN A 11 12.87 -46.80 68.22
N PHE A 12 12.74 -46.42 66.94
CA PHE A 12 13.26 -45.20 66.29
C PHE A 12 14.55 -44.49 66.77
N ALA A 13 15.48 -45.15 67.48
CA ALA A 13 16.74 -44.52 67.92
C ALA A 13 18.01 -45.12 67.26
N GLY A 14 17.94 -46.34 66.70
CA GLY A 14 19.13 -47.04 66.19
C GLY A 14 19.52 -46.71 64.74
N LEU A 15 18.55 -46.43 63.86
CA LEU A 15 18.80 -46.19 62.43
C LEU A 15 19.16 -44.73 62.11
N SER A 16 18.60 -43.75 62.83
CA SER A 16 18.99 -42.33 62.74
C SER A 16 20.43 -42.12 63.26
N ALA A 17 20.85 -42.89 64.27
CA ALA A 17 22.21 -42.87 64.79
C ALA A 17 23.25 -43.48 63.83
N TYR A 18 22.83 -44.35 62.88
CA TYR A 18 23.72 -44.95 61.89
C TYR A 18 23.86 -44.03 60.65
N ASP A 19 22.76 -43.43 60.18
CA ASP A 19 22.78 -42.42 59.10
C ASP A 19 23.54 -41.14 59.51
N ALA A 20 23.36 -40.67 60.75
CA ALA A 20 24.13 -39.53 61.28
C ALA A 20 25.63 -39.83 61.39
N LYS A 21 26.02 -41.06 61.72
CA LYS A 21 27.43 -41.48 61.77
C LYS A 21 28.03 -41.64 60.38
N ILE A 22 27.28 -42.14 59.40
CA ILE A 22 27.74 -42.21 58.01
C ILE A 22 27.89 -40.82 57.41
N LYS A 23 26.94 -39.90 57.65
CA LYS A 23 27.03 -38.50 57.20
C LYS A 23 28.16 -37.75 57.89
N ALA A 24 28.37 -37.93 59.20
CA ALA A 24 29.49 -37.34 59.92
C ALA A 24 30.85 -37.90 59.45
N PHE A 25 30.93 -39.18 59.10
CA PHE A 25 32.14 -39.79 58.55
C PHE A 25 32.40 -39.35 57.11
N ALA A 26 31.37 -39.23 56.27
CA ALA A 26 31.47 -38.68 54.92
C ALA A 26 31.85 -37.18 54.94
N GLN A 27 31.30 -36.41 55.88
CA GLN A 27 31.67 -35.01 56.09
C GLN A 27 33.11 -34.89 56.60
N ALA A 28 33.55 -35.74 57.53
CA ALA A 28 34.94 -35.77 57.98
C ALA A 28 35.91 -36.16 56.86
N ILE A 29 35.51 -37.02 55.91
CA ILE A 29 36.30 -37.33 54.70
C ILE A 29 36.32 -36.13 53.75
N ALA A 30 35.20 -35.45 53.53
CA ALA A 30 35.12 -34.25 52.69
C ALA A 30 35.94 -33.09 53.27
N ASP A 31 35.86 -32.87 54.58
CA ASP A 31 36.62 -31.84 55.31
C ASP A 31 38.11 -32.15 55.27
N LYS A 32 38.49 -33.43 55.38
CA LYS A 32 39.88 -33.89 55.29
C LYS A 32 40.44 -33.81 53.86
N ILE A 33 39.64 -34.08 52.83
CA ILE A 33 40.02 -33.83 51.43
C ILE A 33 40.25 -32.32 51.20
N LYS A 34 39.37 -31.47 51.74
CA LYS A 34 39.54 -30.01 51.65
C LYS A 34 40.80 -29.53 52.38
N THR A 35 41.06 -30.02 53.59
CA THR A 35 42.24 -29.60 54.37
C THR A 35 43.55 -30.21 53.89
N ASP A 36 43.58 -31.48 53.47
CA ASP A 36 44.83 -32.17 53.11
C ASP A 36 45.19 -32.05 51.61
N ILE A 37 44.23 -31.76 50.72
CA ILE A 37 44.45 -31.66 49.25
C ILE A 37 44.32 -30.22 48.73
N ILE A 38 43.37 -29.44 49.24
CA ILE A 38 43.11 -28.07 48.74
C ILE A 38 43.87 -27.03 49.58
N ASP A 39 43.80 -27.12 50.92
CA ASP A 39 44.36 -26.10 51.81
C ASP A 39 45.79 -26.42 52.33
N GLY A 40 46.20 -27.69 52.33
CA GLY A 40 47.44 -28.21 52.93
C GLY A 40 48.51 -28.73 51.96
N ALA A 41 48.39 -28.46 50.65
CA ALA A 41 49.37 -28.92 49.66
C ALA A 41 50.76 -28.27 49.89
N PRO A 42 51.89 -29.02 49.81
CA PRO A 42 53.25 -28.49 49.94
C PRO A 42 53.57 -27.44 48.85
N GLU A 43 54.55 -26.57 49.11
CA GLU A 43 55.03 -25.44 48.26
C GLU A 43 55.34 -25.79 46.78
N THR A 44 55.28 -27.07 46.37
CA THR A 44 55.44 -27.52 44.99
C THR A 44 54.13 -27.57 44.17
N TYR A 45 52.96 -27.32 44.79
CA TYR A 45 51.66 -27.16 44.10
C TYR A 45 51.07 -25.73 44.23
N ASP A 46 51.96 -24.75 44.37
CA ASP A 46 51.64 -23.31 44.47
C ASP A 46 50.71 -22.84 43.34
N THR A 47 50.86 -23.42 42.15
CA THR A 47 50.10 -23.05 40.95
C THR A 47 48.59 -23.18 41.09
N LEU A 48 48.02 -24.20 41.73
CA LEU A 48 46.55 -24.31 41.81
C LEU A 48 45.94 -23.37 42.85
N LYS A 49 46.65 -23.13 43.96
CA LYS A 49 46.23 -22.17 44.99
C LYS A 49 46.43 -20.73 44.51
N GLU A 50 47.55 -20.44 43.84
CA GLU A 50 47.80 -19.19 43.13
C GLU A 50 46.78 -18.98 42.03
N ILE A 51 46.46 -19.97 41.19
CA ILE A 51 45.42 -19.85 40.15
C ILE A 51 44.06 -19.55 40.76
N SER A 52 43.66 -20.23 41.85
CA SER A 52 42.38 -19.94 42.50
C SER A 52 42.36 -18.56 43.16
N THR A 53 43.47 -18.14 43.76
CA THR A 53 43.63 -16.84 44.41
C THR A 53 43.70 -15.71 43.38
N TYR A 54 44.35 -15.95 42.24
CA TYR A 54 44.46 -15.08 41.08
C TYR A 54 43.10 -14.90 40.41
N ILE A 55 42.37 -15.99 40.13
CA ILE A 55 41.01 -15.92 39.57
C ILE A 55 40.07 -15.19 40.53
N ALA A 56 40.18 -15.42 41.85
CA ALA A 56 39.34 -14.75 42.84
C ALA A 56 39.68 -13.26 42.98
N SER A 57 40.96 -12.87 42.91
CA SER A 57 41.41 -11.48 43.01
C SER A 57 41.25 -10.68 41.71
N HIS A 58 41.16 -11.36 40.55
CA HIS A 58 40.96 -10.75 39.23
C HIS A 58 39.53 -10.97 38.70
N LYS A 59 38.60 -11.46 39.54
CA LYS A 59 37.18 -11.63 39.17
C LYS A 59 36.50 -10.29 38.89
N ASP A 60 36.88 -9.27 39.64
CA ASP A 60 36.42 -7.90 39.42
C ASP A 60 37.09 -7.33 38.15
N GLU A 61 38.37 -7.66 37.89
CA GLU A 61 39.04 -7.30 36.62
C GLU A 61 38.41 -7.99 35.38
N TYR A 62 37.90 -9.22 35.48
CA TYR A 62 37.17 -9.88 34.39
C TYR A 62 35.80 -9.24 34.15
N SER A 63 35.14 -8.80 35.22
CA SER A 63 33.86 -8.07 35.16
C SER A 63 34.08 -6.68 34.57
N ASP A 64 35.15 -6.00 34.96
CA ASP A 64 35.61 -4.73 34.41
C ASP A 64 36.07 -4.90 32.96
N LEU A 65 36.74 -5.99 32.59
CA LEU A 65 37.12 -6.28 31.20
C LEU A 65 35.90 -6.57 30.34
N THR A 66 34.89 -7.27 30.87
CA THR A 66 33.62 -7.53 30.17
C THR A 66 32.81 -6.24 30.00
N ALA A 67 32.83 -5.36 31.00
CA ALA A 67 32.26 -4.01 30.92
C ALA A 67 33.04 -3.13 29.93
N ILE A 68 34.38 -3.12 29.97
CA ILE A 68 35.25 -2.39 29.03
C ILE A 68 35.09 -2.91 27.61
N VAL A 69 34.96 -4.23 27.39
CA VAL A 69 34.72 -4.82 26.07
C VAL A 69 33.30 -4.53 25.59
N GLY A 70 32.30 -4.54 26.47
CA GLY A 70 30.93 -4.11 26.18
C GLY A 70 30.85 -2.63 25.82
N ASP A 71 31.52 -1.76 26.58
CA ASP A 71 31.62 -0.33 26.34
C ASP A 71 32.43 -0.03 25.08
N LYS A 72 33.47 -0.81 24.77
CA LYS A 72 34.28 -0.67 23.56
C LYS A 72 33.55 -1.18 22.30
N ALA A 73 32.71 -2.21 22.43
CA ALA A 73 31.79 -2.64 21.37
C ALA A 73 30.75 -1.54 21.10
N ALA A 74 30.13 -0.99 22.15
CA ALA A 74 29.25 0.18 22.05
C ALA A 74 29.98 1.42 21.48
N GLN A 75 31.26 1.63 21.82
CA GLN A 75 32.10 2.69 21.27
C GLN A 75 32.41 2.46 19.78
N SER A 76 32.52 1.22 19.33
CA SER A 76 32.68 0.88 17.91
C SER A 76 31.41 1.17 17.11
N ASP A 77 30.24 0.87 17.66
CA ASP A 77 28.94 1.21 17.07
C ASP A 77 28.71 2.72 17.06
N LEU A 78 29.12 3.40 18.14
CA LEU A 78 29.09 4.86 18.22
C LEU A 78 30.07 5.49 17.23
N THR A 79 31.26 4.91 17.02
CA THR A 79 32.22 5.38 16.01
C THR A 79 31.67 5.18 14.60
N ALA A 80 31.00 4.05 14.32
CA ALA A 80 30.33 3.82 13.05
C ALA A 80 29.16 4.80 12.84
N ALA A 81 28.39 5.10 13.88
CA ALA A 81 27.32 6.10 13.84
C ALA A 81 27.87 7.51 13.61
N VAL A 82 28.95 7.89 14.30
CA VAL A 82 29.64 9.18 14.11
C VAL A 82 30.20 9.29 12.69
N ASN A 83 30.81 8.24 12.15
CA ASN A 83 31.29 8.24 10.76
C ASN A 83 30.15 8.37 9.74
N ARG A 84 28.98 7.78 10.01
CA ARG A 84 27.76 7.99 9.19
C ARG A 84 27.27 9.43 9.30
N ILE A 85 27.28 10.03 10.49
CA ILE A 85 26.89 11.43 10.70
C ILE A 85 27.85 12.36 9.94
N VAL A 86 29.16 12.16 10.03
CA VAL A 86 30.16 12.95 9.30
C VAL A 86 29.98 12.83 7.78
N ALA A 87 29.67 11.63 7.28
CA ALA A 87 29.37 11.43 5.86
C ALA A 87 28.07 12.14 5.42
N LEU A 88 27.04 12.13 6.28
CA LEU A 88 25.80 12.87 6.04
C LEU A 88 26.04 14.39 6.05
N GLU A 89 26.82 14.91 7.00
CA GLU A 89 27.20 16.33 7.08
C GLU A 89 27.95 16.78 5.82
N ALA A 90 28.87 15.95 5.31
CA ALA A 90 29.57 16.23 4.05
C ALA A 90 28.61 16.26 2.86
N SER A 91 27.66 15.32 2.77
CA SER A 91 26.65 15.29 1.71
C SER A 91 25.69 16.49 1.78
N ILE A 92 25.31 16.93 2.99
CA ILE A 92 24.48 18.12 3.21
C ILE A 92 25.22 19.37 2.72
N ALA A 93 26.51 19.52 3.04
CA ALA A 93 27.31 20.65 2.58
C ALA A 93 27.43 20.73 1.04
N THR A 94 27.55 19.58 0.37
CA THR A 94 27.51 19.50 -1.10
C THR A 94 26.15 19.93 -1.63
N ASN A 95 25.06 19.40 -1.08
CA ASN A 95 23.71 19.76 -1.52
C ASN A 95 23.41 21.26 -1.32
N THR A 96 23.85 21.86 -0.22
CA THR A 96 23.71 23.31 0.01
C THR A 96 24.45 24.10 -1.07
N THR A 97 25.66 23.67 -1.44
CA THR A 97 26.44 24.33 -2.50
C THR A 97 25.74 24.21 -3.86
N ASP A 98 25.17 23.04 -4.17
CA ASP A 98 24.42 22.84 -5.42
C ASP A 98 23.13 23.68 -5.46
N ILE A 99 22.46 23.85 -4.32
CA ILE A 99 21.30 24.74 -4.18
C ILE A 99 21.72 26.20 -4.43
N ASP A 100 22.79 26.68 -3.80
CA ASP A 100 23.29 28.05 -4.03
C ASP A 100 23.63 28.29 -5.52
N ILE A 101 24.21 27.31 -6.20
CA ILE A 101 24.49 27.38 -7.64
C ILE A 101 23.19 27.44 -8.46
N LEU A 102 22.19 26.64 -8.10
CA LEU A 102 20.90 26.62 -8.79
C LEU A 102 20.12 27.92 -8.58
N GLU A 103 20.14 28.48 -7.37
CA GLU A 103 19.52 29.77 -7.06
C GLU A 103 20.17 30.90 -7.88
N ASN A 104 21.50 30.93 -7.98
CA ASN A 104 22.19 31.92 -8.81
C ASN A 104 21.85 31.77 -10.30
N LYS A 105 21.78 30.54 -10.81
CA LYS A 105 21.34 30.29 -12.21
C LYS A 105 19.90 30.74 -12.45
N LEU A 106 19.02 30.58 -11.46
CA LEU A 106 17.63 31.03 -11.56
C LEU A 106 17.55 32.56 -11.67
N VAL A 107 18.35 33.27 -10.85
CA VAL A 107 18.47 34.74 -10.92
C VAL A 107 18.97 35.19 -12.29
N ASP A 108 20.00 34.54 -12.84
CA ASP A 108 20.52 34.84 -14.17
C ASP A 108 19.45 34.62 -15.25
N ILE A 109 18.70 33.51 -15.18
CA ILE A 109 17.60 33.20 -16.12
C ILE A 109 16.49 34.25 -16.05
N GLU A 110 16.07 34.66 -14.86
CA GLU A 110 15.07 35.72 -14.68
C GLU A 110 15.55 37.05 -15.28
N GLN A 111 16.82 37.38 -15.07
CA GLN A 111 17.42 38.61 -15.58
C GLN A 111 17.57 38.59 -17.10
N ASP A 112 17.97 37.45 -17.68
CA ASP A 112 18.02 37.24 -19.13
C ASP A 112 16.63 37.29 -19.77
N ALA A 113 15.63 36.65 -19.16
CA ALA A 113 14.25 36.68 -19.64
C ALA A 113 13.68 38.10 -19.61
N LYS A 114 13.98 38.86 -18.53
CA LYS A 114 13.62 40.28 -18.44
C LYS A 114 14.31 41.10 -19.54
N SER A 115 15.62 40.93 -19.70
CA SER A 115 16.42 41.66 -20.69
C SER A 115 15.96 41.36 -22.13
N TYR A 116 15.66 40.10 -22.43
CA TYR A 116 15.09 39.68 -23.72
C TYR A 116 13.72 40.34 -23.96
N THR A 117 12.84 40.30 -22.95
CA THR A 117 11.50 40.89 -23.04
C THR A 117 11.58 42.40 -23.26
N ASP A 118 12.38 43.11 -22.45
CA ASP A 118 12.62 44.56 -22.57
C ASP A 118 13.17 44.90 -23.97
N THR A 119 14.11 44.10 -24.49
CA THR A 119 14.69 44.28 -25.83
C THR A 119 13.67 44.07 -26.94
N LYS A 120 12.80 43.06 -26.82
CA LYS A 120 11.74 42.79 -27.79
C LYS A 120 10.67 43.86 -27.77
N VAL A 121 10.27 44.33 -26.60
CA VAL A 121 9.35 45.47 -26.44
C VAL A 121 9.98 46.72 -27.06
N ALA A 122 11.24 47.03 -26.75
CA ALA A 122 11.93 48.18 -27.34
C ALA A 122 12.10 48.06 -28.86
N SER A 123 12.32 46.86 -29.39
CA SER A 123 12.40 46.62 -30.85
C SER A 123 11.03 46.73 -31.53
N LEU A 124 9.95 46.34 -30.86
CA LEU A 124 8.58 46.52 -31.36
C LEU A 124 8.16 47.99 -31.33
N VAL A 125 8.61 48.75 -30.32
CA VAL A 125 8.35 50.18 -30.19
C VAL A 125 9.22 51.00 -31.15
N ASN A 126 10.53 50.72 -31.27
CA ASN A 126 11.47 51.54 -32.05
C ASN A 126 11.80 50.98 -33.44
N GLY A 127 11.36 49.76 -33.76
CA GLY A 127 11.65 49.08 -35.03
C GLY A 127 10.52 49.15 -36.05
N ALA A 128 9.40 49.81 -35.72
CA ALA A 128 8.34 50.08 -36.69
C ALA A 128 8.86 51.09 -37.74
N PRO A 129 8.69 50.83 -39.05
CA PRO A 129 8.97 51.81 -40.10
C PRO A 129 8.25 53.13 -39.81
N GLU A 130 8.78 54.28 -40.25
CA GLU A 130 8.25 55.64 -39.98
C GLU A 130 6.75 55.84 -40.33
N THR A 131 6.10 54.89 -41.01
CA THR A 131 4.67 54.90 -41.33
C THR A 131 3.78 54.07 -40.38
N LEU A 132 4.36 53.37 -39.39
CA LEU A 132 3.68 52.44 -38.48
C LEU A 132 4.00 52.67 -36.98
N ASP A 133 4.82 53.67 -36.62
CA ASP A 133 5.15 54.06 -35.23
C ASP A 133 4.02 54.86 -34.54
N THR A 134 2.81 54.35 -34.66
CA THR A 134 1.57 55.05 -34.25
C THR A 134 1.45 55.25 -32.74
N LEU A 135 2.09 54.41 -31.92
CA LEU A 135 2.01 54.54 -30.46
C LEU A 135 2.97 55.62 -29.93
N LYS A 136 4.16 55.78 -30.51
CA LYS A 136 5.05 56.88 -30.16
C LYS A 136 4.54 58.20 -30.72
N GLU A 137 4.01 58.21 -31.94
CA GLU A 137 3.35 59.38 -32.53
C GLU A 137 2.13 59.82 -31.71
N VAL A 138 1.30 58.90 -31.22
CA VAL A 138 0.16 59.23 -30.35
C VAL A 138 0.63 59.74 -28.98
N ALA A 139 1.67 59.14 -28.37
CA ALA A 139 2.23 59.61 -27.10
C ALA A 139 2.86 61.01 -27.22
N ASP A 140 3.61 61.28 -28.29
CA ASP A 140 4.19 62.58 -28.59
C ASP A 140 3.10 63.60 -28.99
N ALA A 141 2.06 63.18 -29.73
CA ALA A 141 0.92 64.04 -30.08
C ALA A 141 0.07 64.42 -28.86
N ILE A 142 -0.14 63.51 -27.90
CA ILE A 142 -0.84 63.82 -26.63
C ILE A 142 -0.01 64.80 -25.81
N LYS A 143 1.32 64.65 -25.78
CA LYS A 143 2.24 65.56 -25.10
C LYS A 143 2.32 66.95 -25.75
N VAL A 144 2.17 67.03 -27.07
CA VAL A 144 2.09 68.30 -27.84
C VAL A 144 0.71 68.97 -27.70
N ASN A 145 -0.36 68.19 -27.51
CA ASN A 145 -1.75 68.66 -27.48
C ASN A 145 -2.33 68.86 -26.06
N GLU A 146 -1.48 68.93 -25.03
CA GLU A 146 -1.89 69.21 -23.64
C GLU A 146 -2.73 70.50 -23.50
N ASN A 147 -2.62 71.42 -24.47
CA ASN A 147 -3.34 72.71 -24.52
C ASN A 147 -4.55 72.76 -25.48
N VAL A 148 -5.05 71.63 -26.00
CA VAL A 148 -6.20 71.62 -26.94
C VAL A 148 -7.48 72.23 -26.34
N VAL A 149 -7.65 72.17 -25.01
CA VAL A 149 -8.74 72.83 -24.29
C VAL A 149 -8.67 74.36 -24.43
N ALA A 150 -7.47 74.96 -24.48
CA ALA A 150 -7.30 76.39 -24.67
C ALA A 150 -7.65 76.83 -26.11
N ALA A 151 -7.32 75.99 -27.11
CA ALA A 151 -7.66 76.24 -28.51
C ALA A 151 -9.16 76.10 -28.79
N LEU A 152 -9.84 75.10 -28.20
CA LEU A 152 -11.30 74.95 -28.31
C LEU A 152 -12.05 76.10 -27.61
N ASN A 153 -11.58 76.54 -26.44
CA ASN A 153 -12.18 77.68 -25.73
C ASN A 153 -12.05 79.00 -26.52
N SER A 154 -10.96 79.18 -27.26
CA SER A 154 -10.80 80.34 -28.15
C SER A 154 -11.74 80.29 -29.36
N ALA A 155 -11.95 79.11 -29.96
CA ALA A 155 -12.83 78.94 -31.12
C ALA A 155 -14.34 78.99 -30.80
N ILE A 156 -14.74 78.63 -29.57
CA ILE A 156 -16.12 78.75 -29.08
C ILE A 156 -16.44 80.21 -28.70
N GLY A 157 -15.46 80.97 -28.20
CA GLY A 157 -15.59 82.39 -27.85
C GLY A 157 -15.94 83.30 -29.03
N ASP A 158 -15.61 82.90 -30.26
CA ASP A 158 -15.81 83.70 -31.47
C ASP A 158 -17.20 83.52 -32.14
N LYS A 159 -18.10 82.67 -31.59
CA LYS A 159 -19.34 82.28 -32.31
C LYS A 159 -20.71 82.65 -31.69
N ALA A 160 -20.79 83.53 -30.70
CA ALA A 160 -22.04 84.24 -30.34
C ALA A 160 -21.77 85.43 -29.42
N ASN A 161 -21.99 86.66 -29.87
CA ASN A 161 -21.85 87.83 -28.99
C ASN A 161 -23.16 88.09 -28.20
N LYS A 162 -23.02 88.65 -26.99
CA LYS A 162 -24.12 88.93 -26.04
C LYS A 162 -25.24 89.82 -26.62
N SER A 163 -24.89 90.66 -27.60
CA SER A 163 -25.82 91.58 -28.29
C SER A 163 -26.88 90.83 -29.10
N ASP A 164 -26.52 89.71 -29.74
CA ASP A 164 -27.45 88.94 -30.57
C ASP A 164 -28.50 88.21 -29.73
N VAL A 165 -28.14 87.83 -28.50
CA VAL A 165 -29.06 87.17 -27.55
C VAL A 165 -29.99 88.18 -26.88
N GLU A 166 -29.50 89.35 -26.48
CA GLU A 166 -30.32 90.40 -25.86
C GLU A 166 -31.39 90.97 -26.82
N ASN A 167 -31.11 90.98 -28.13
CA ASN A 167 -32.06 91.41 -29.15
C ASN A 167 -33.18 90.38 -29.42
N LEU A 168 -32.96 89.08 -29.16
CA LEU A 168 -33.99 88.05 -29.34
C LEU A 168 -34.99 87.97 -28.17
N LEU A 169 -34.56 88.29 -26.95
CA LEU A 169 -35.41 88.18 -25.75
C LEU A 169 -36.35 89.39 -25.54
N ASN A 170 -36.06 90.54 -26.14
CA ASN A 170 -36.83 91.77 -25.92
C ASN A 170 -38.22 91.83 -26.59
N ASN A 171 -38.67 90.77 -27.31
CA ASN A 171 -39.84 90.83 -28.21
C ASN A 171 -40.90 89.72 -28.06
N LYS A 172 -41.07 89.05 -26.91
CA LYS A 172 -42.19 88.08 -26.73
C LYS A 172 -42.87 88.19 -25.34
N ALA A 173 -44.00 88.91 -25.31
CA ALA A 173 -45.08 88.83 -24.30
C ALA A 173 -45.85 87.48 -24.43
N ASP A 174 -46.79 87.01 -23.58
CA ASP A 174 -47.71 87.65 -22.62
C ASP A 174 -48.38 86.58 -21.70
N LYS A 175 -48.93 86.96 -20.54
CA LYS A 175 -49.45 86.07 -19.45
C LYS A 175 -50.77 85.33 -19.73
N ILE A 176 -51.42 85.57 -20.87
CA ILE A 176 -52.80 85.13 -21.14
C ILE A 176 -52.87 83.65 -21.59
N ASP A 177 -51.81 83.11 -22.19
CA ASP A 177 -51.76 81.72 -22.66
C ASP A 177 -51.71 80.67 -21.54
N VAL A 178 -51.32 81.06 -20.33
CA VAL A 178 -51.13 80.13 -19.20
C VAL A 178 -52.48 79.57 -18.68
N ASN A 179 -53.55 80.36 -18.73
CA ASN A 179 -54.86 79.92 -18.23
C ASN A 179 -55.60 78.99 -19.21
N ALA A 180 -55.35 79.09 -20.52
CA ALA A 180 -55.90 78.17 -21.51
C ALA A 180 -55.26 76.76 -21.36
N ALA A 181 -53.98 76.68 -21.02
CA ALA A 181 -53.23 75.43 -20.87
C ALA A 181 -53.64 74.57 -19.64
N LEU A 182 -54.37 75.14 -18.66
CA LEU A 182 -54.78 74.41 -17.45
C LEU A 182 -56.12 73.66 -17.58
N SER A 183 -56.89 73.92 -18.64
CA SER A 183 -58.23 73.34 -18.84
C SER A 183 -58.25 71.84 -19.23
N ASN A 184 -57.09 71.24 -19.54
CA ASN A 184 -56.94 69.86 -20.00
C ASN A 184 -56.15 68.93 -19.05
N LYS A 185 -56.06 69.21 -17.75
CA LYS A 185 -55.34 68.34 -16.79
C LYS A 185 -56.29 67.59 -15.84
N LEU A 186 -56.12 66.26 -15.74
CA LEU A 186 -56.79 65.37 -14.78
C LEU A 186 -56.54 65.84 -13.33
N ASN A 187 -57.58 65.93 -12.49
CA ASN A 187 -57.43 66.22 -11.05
C ASN A 187 -56.99 64.96 -10.26
N THR A 188 -56.56 65.12 -9.00
CA THR A 188 -56.02 64.05 -8.13
C THR A 188 -56.97 62.89 -7.82
N ASN A 189 -58.24 62.96 -8.24
CA ASN A 189 -59.30 61.97 -8.02
C ASN A 189 -60.04 61.61 -9.34
N GLY A 190 -59.52 62.00 -10.52
CA GLY A 190 -60.16 61.75 -11.81
C GLY A 190 -60.07 60.28 -12.26
N ASN A 191 -61.17 59.74 -12.81
CA ASN A 191 -61.20 58.39 -13.39
C ASN A 191 -60.40 58.34 -14.71
N ALA A 192 -59.39 57.48 -14.76
CA ALA A 192 -58.54 57.28 -15.94
C ALA A 192 -58.87 55.98 -16.73
N SER A 193 -59.99 55.31 -16.44
CA SER A 193 -60.35 54.00 -17.02
C SER A 193 -60.34 53.95 -18.54
N ASP A 194 -60.72 55.06 -19.21
CA ASP A 194 -60.79 55.15 -20.68
C ASP A 194 -59.62 55.94 -21.29
N THR A 195 -58.60 56.27 -20.48
CA THR A 195 -57.43 57.03 -20.97
C THR A 195 -56.49 56.08 -21.70
N ILE A 196 -56.33 56.30 -23.00
CA ILE A 196 -55.31 55.59 -23.80
C ILE A 196 -53.95 56.17 -23.44
N ILE A 197 -53.09 55.33 -22.85
CA ILE A 197 -51.74 55.70 -22.45
C ILE A 197 -50.76 55.02 -23.39
N GLU A 198 -50.00 55.81 -24.15
CA GLU A 198 -48.81 55.31 -24.83
C GLU A 198 -47.67 55.17 -23.82
N PHE A 199 -47.00 54.01 -23.85
CA PHE A 199 -45.86 53.74 -22.99
C PHE A 199 -44.78 52.98 -23.74
N THR A 200 -43.54 53.26 -23.37
CA THR A 200 -42.35 52.59 -23.91
C THR A 200 -41.77 51.71 -22.82
N GLU A 201 -41.34 50.51 -23.20
CA GLU A 201 -40.63 49.62 -22.29
C GLU A 201 -39.23 50.21 -21.96
N PRO A 202 -38.88 50.38 -20.68
CA PRO A 202 -37.55 50.85 -20.28
C PRO A 202 -36.47 49.79 -20.53
N ALA A 203 -35.23 50.25 -20.67
CA ALA A 203 -34.08 49.37 -20.94
C ALA A 203 -33.75 48.45 -19.74
N THR A 204 -33.93 48.94 -18.51
CA THR A 204 -33.60 48.24 -17.26
C THR A 204 -34.83 48.08 -16.36
N ARG A 205 -34.80 47.05 -15.51
CA ARG A 205 -35.85 46.82 -14.51
C ARG A 205 -35.70 47.79 -13.34
N GLU A 206 -36.80 48.45 -12.99
CA GLU A 206 -36.87 49.36 -11.85
C GLU A 206 -38.13 49.09 -11.04
N ASN A 207 -38.09 49.39 -9.74
CA ASN A 207 -39.29 49.39 -8.91
C ASN A 207 -40.23 50.53 -9.31
N ILE A 208 -41.53 50.31 -9.13
CA ILE A 208 -42.55 51.34 -9.26
C ILE A 208 -42.49 52.27 -8.05
N ASN A 209 -42.56 53.58 -8.28
CA ASN A 209 -42.57 54.58 -7.21
C ASN A 209 -43.83 55.43 -7.26
N SER A 210 -44.29 55.90 -6.10
CA SER A 210 -45.38 56.85 -6.00
C SER A 210 -45.04 58.15 -6.75
N SER A 211 -46.05 58.76 -7.39
CA SER A 211 -45.94 60.00 -8.18
C SER A 211 -45.25 59.88 -9.55
N GLU A 212 -45.00 58.67 -10.05
CA GLU A 212 -44.56 58.44 -11.44
C GLU A 212 -45.70 58.68 -12.45
N LYS A 213 -45.34 59.04 -13.69
CA LYS A 213 -46.31 59.12 -14.78
C LYS A 213 -46.90 57.73 -15.07
N GLN A 214 -48.20 57.67 -15.39
CA GLN A 214 -48.87 56.41 -15.74
C GLN A 214 -48.16 55.67 -16.90
N SER A 215 -47.64 56.39 -17.90
CA SER A 215 -46.85 55.81 -18.98
C SER A 215 -45.53 55.19 -18.49
N THR A 216 -44.89 55.77 -17.48
CA THR A 216 -43.68 55.21 -16.86
C THR A 216 -44.01 53.95 -16.05
N LEU A 217 -45.10 53.97 -15.28
CA LEU A 217 -45.56 52.80 -14.51
C LEU A 217 -45.88 51.61 -15.42
N TRP A 218 -46.69 51.82 -16.47
CA TRP A 218 -47.03 50.77 -17.42
C TRP A 218 -45.81 50.30 -18.25
N GLY A 219 -44.88 51.20 -18.55
CA GLY A 219 -43.57 50.84 -19.10
C GLY A 219 -42.80 49.87 -18.20
N LYS A 220 -42.66 50.21 -16.90
CA LYS A 220 -42.00 49.35 -15.91
C LYS A 220 -42.71 48.01 -15.74
N VAL A 221 -44.05 47.99 -15.63
CA VAL A 221 -44.83 46.76 -15.55
C VAL A 221 -44.60 45.87 -16.76
N LYS A 222 -44.61 46.43 -17.98
CA LYS A 222 -44.27 45.68 -19.20
C LYS A 222 -42.85 45.10 -19.13
N LYS A 223 -41.86 45.87 -18.67
CA LYS A 223 -40.48 45.38 -18.51
C LYS A 223 -40.39 44.21 -17.52
N TRP A 224 -41.08 44.29 -16.40
CA TRP A 224 -41.18 43.18 -15.44
C TRP A 224 -41.78 41.92 -16.10
N PHE A 225 -42.85 42.05 -16.89
CA PHE A 225 -43.41 40.92 -17.63
C PHE A 225 -42.48 40.40 -18.73
N SER A 226 -41.84 41.28 -19.51
CA SER A 226 -40.91 40.90 -20.57
C SER A 226 -39.72 40.11 -20.02
N ASP A 227 -39.11 40.57 -18.92
CA ASP A 227 -37.93 39.94 -18.34
C ASP A 227 -38.26 38.67 -17.56
N LEU A 228 -39.45 38.56 -16.96
CA LEU A 228 -39.88 37.35 -16.26
C LEU A 228 -40.47 36.29 -17.20
N LYS A 229 -40.81 36.66 -18.44
CA LYS A 229 -41.47 35.79 -19.42
C LYS A 229 -40.75 34.45 -19.69
N PRO A 230 -39.41 34.38 -19.79
CA PRO A 230 -38.73 33.11 -20.05
C PRO A 230 -38.95 32.12 -18.89
N VAL A 231 -38.60 32.53 -17.67
CA VAL A 231 -38.60 31.67 -16.48
C VAL A 231 -40.01 31.37 -15.98
N ALA A 232 -40.94 32.32 -16.07
CA ALA A 232 -42.28 32.20 -15.50
C ALA A 232 -43.26 31.35 -16.32
N PHE A 233 -43.01 31.11 -17.62
CA PHE A 233 -43.99 30.46 -18.50
C PHE A 233 -43.49 29.20 -19.22
N SER A 234 -42.17 28.96 -19.34
CA SER A 234 -41.67 27.77 -20.03
C SER A 234 -41.48 26.55 -19.12
N GLY A 235 -41.15 26.77 -17.84
CA GLY A 235 -40.74 25.73 -16.89
C GLY A 235 -39.44 24.98 -17.24
N LYS A 236 -38.70 25.42 -18.27
CA LYS A 236 -37.47 24.77 -18.73
C LYS A 236 -36.29 25.14 -17.85
N TYR A 237 -35.48 24.14 -17.49
CA TYR A 237 -34.23 24.37 -16.75
C TYR A 237 -33.26 25.32 -17.47
N THR A 238 -33.24 25.30 -18.80
CA THR A 238 -32.39 26.14 -19.65
C THR A 238 -32.67 27.63 -19.57
N ASP A 239 -33.78 28.03 -18.96
CA ASP A 239 -34.20 29.42 -18.88
C ASP A 239 -33.58 30.15 -17.66
N LEU A 240 -32.83 29.42 -16.83
CA LEU A 240 -32.05 29.94 -15.70
C LEU A 240 -30.66 30.43 -16.17
N SER A 241 -30.25 31.62 -15.73
CA SER A 241 -28.87 32.13 -15.83
C SER A 241 -28.10 31.85 -14.53
N ASP A 242 -26.77 31.96 -14.56
CA ASP A 242 -25.89 31.75 -13.39
C ASP A 242 -26.02 30.36 -12.74
N THR A 243 -26.42 29.36 -13.52
CA THR A 243 -26.42 27.97 -13.04
C THR A 243 -24.99 27.53 -12.71
N PRO A 244 -24.77 26.74 -11.64
CA PRO A 244 -23.46 26.19 -11.33
C PRO A 244 -22.90 25.45 -12.55
N THR A 245 -21.86 26.00 -13.16
CA THR A 245 -21.11 25.32 -14.22
C THR A 245 -20.17 24.34 -13.56
N VAL A 246 -20.50 23.05 -13.62
CA VAL A 246 -19.51 22.01 -13.37
C VAL A 246 -18.58 22.02 -14.58
N GLU A 247 -17.36 22.54 -14.39
CA GLU A 247 -16.32 22.49 -15.42
C GLU A 247 -16.16 21.06 -15.93
N ARG A 248 -16.31 20.87 -17.25
CA ARG A 248 -15.85 19.66 -17.90
C ARG A 248 -14.34 19.74 -17.91
N LEU A 249 -13.68 18.85 -17.18
CA LEU A 249 -12.28 18.55 -17.47
C LEU A 249 -12.25 18.00 -18.89
N ASN A 250 -11.67 18.77 -19.81
CA ASN A 250 -11.35 18.27 -21.14
C ASN A 250 -10.23 17.23 -21.00
N ASP A 251 -10.30 16.24 -21.88
CA ASP A 251 -9.30 15.21 -22.13
C ASP A 251 -9.06 14.20 -21.00
N GLY A 252 -9.84 13.12 -21.01
CA GLY A 252 -9.35 11.72 -20.94
C GLY A 252 -8.48 11.25 -19.77
N GLU A 253 -8.09 12.10 -18.83
CA GLU A 253 -7.23 11.76 -17.70
C GLU A 253 -8.03 11.90 -16.41
N PHE A 254 -8.38 10.75 -15.85
CA PHE A 254 -8.95 10.68 -14.51
C PHE A 254 -7.88 11.08 -13.50
N LEU A 255 -8.18 12.09 -12.68
CA LEU A 255 -7.36 12.48 -11.54
C LEU A 255 -7.19 11.28 -10.60
N ASN A 256 -5.98 10.72 -10.56
CA ASN A 256 -5.49 10.02 -9.39
C ASN A 256 -5.41 11.03 -8.23
N GLY A 257 -6.04 10.73 -7.10
CA GLY A 257 -5.75 11.40 -5.83
C GLY A 257 -6.98 11.92 -5.08
N ASP A 258 -7.41 11.14 -4.08
CA ASP A 258 -7.78 11.51 -2.70
C ASP A 258 -8.78 12.63 -2.38
N ALA A 259 -9.26 13.45 -3.31
CA ALA A 259 -10.13 14.58 -2.97
C ALA A 259 -11.64 14.26 -2.95
N ILE A 260 -12.09 13.17 -3.60
CA ILE A 260 -13.52 12.84 -3.73
C ILE A 260 -13.98 11.79 -2.70
N THR A 261 -13.06 11.01 -2.12
CA THR A 261 -13.39 9.78 -1.40
C THR A 261 -13.64 9.94 0.10
N GLN A 262 -13.16 11.01 0.74
CA GLN A 262 -13.16 11.08 2.21
C GLN A 262 -14.47 11.58 2.84
N ASN A 263 -15.38 12.23 2.08
CA ASN A 263 -16.60 12.82 2.67
C ASN A 263 -17.95 12.37 2.08
N PHE A 264 -17.98 11.53 1.03
CA PHE A 264 -19.24 11.24 0.30
C PHE A 264 -19.68 9.77 0.29
N ILE A 265 -18.83 8.84 0.72
CA ILE A 265 -19.10 7.39 0.67
C ILE A 265 -18.62 6.77 1.98
N SER A 266 -19.53 6.20 2.76
CA SER A 266 -19.18 5.32 3.86
C SER A 266 -19.36 3.87 3.46
N THR A 267 -18.39 3.05 3.83
CA THR A 267 -18.40 1.60 3.63
C THR A 267 -18.58 0.89 4.97
N ASP A 268 -19.16 -0.32 4.97
CA ASP A 268 -19.06 -1.20 6.12
C ASP A 268 -17.63 -1.75 6.29
N GLU A 269 -17.46 -2.51 7.37
CA GLU A 269 -16.26 -3.27 7.72
C GLU A 269 -15.76 -4.24 6.63
N ASN A 270 -16.55 -4.51 5.59
CA ASN A 270 -16.20 -5.38 4.47
C ASN A 270 -15.92 -4.59 3.17
N GLY A 271 -15.86 -3.25 3.24
CA GLY A 271 -15.63 -2.39 2.07
C GLY A 271 -16.85 -2.27 1.14
N LYS A 272 -18.02 -2.80 1.54
CA LYS A 272 -19.26 -2.62 0.80
C LYS A 272 -19.81 -1.23 1.10
N ILE A 273 -20.17 -0.49 0.06
CA ILE A 273 -20.77 0.84 0.19
C ILE A 273 -22.08 0.71 0.99
N THR A 274 -22.11 1.28 2.20
CA THR A 274 -23.29 1.28 3.08
C THR A 274 -24.06 2.57 3.01
N ASN A 275 -23.38 3.67 2.69
CA ASN A 275 -24.02 4.95 2.51
C ASN A 275 -23.28 5.74 1.43
N ILE A 276 -24.03 6.23 0.46
CA ILE A 276 -23.59 7.36 -0.36
C ILE A 276 -24.27 8.54 0.31
N GLN A 277 -23.51 9.53 0.78
CA GLN A 277 -24.10 10.85 1.02
C GLN A 277 -24.54 11.37 -0.36
N THR A 278 -25.73 10.95 -0.78
CA THR A 278 -26.51 11.75 -1.70
C THR A 278 -26.63 13.10 -1.02
N PHE A 279 -26.39 14.19 -1.75
CA PHE A 279 -26.84 15.50 -1.32
C PHE A 279 -28.31 15.33 -0.93
N ASP A 280 -28.59 15.16 0.36
CA ASP A 280 -29.93 15.30 0.87
C ASP A 280 -30.22 16.77 0.60
N SER A 281 -31.17 16.96 -0.29
CA SER A 281 -31.67 18.22 -0.80
C SER A 281 -32.35 19.04 0.28
N THR A 282 -31.92 18.99 1.53
CA THR A 282 -32.25 19.99 2.54
C THR A 282 -31.39 21.24 2.38
N LEU A 283 -31.13 21.68 1.15
CA LEU A 283 -31.00 23.12 0.92
C LEU A 283 -32.41 23.66 0.83
N ASN A 284 -32.91 24.10 1.98
CA ASN A 284 -34.00 25.07 2.05
C ASN A 284 -33.59 26.30 1.24
N LEU A 285 -33.89 26.32 -0.05
CA LEU A 285 -33.91 27.52 -0.87
C LEU A 285 -35.38 27.90 -1.05
N SER A 286 -35.93 28.46 0.03
CA SER A 286 -37.26 29.05 0.00
C SER A 286 -37.28 30.23 -0.98
N ASP A 287 -38.22 30.08 -1.91
CA ASP A 287 -38.97 31.09 -2.66
C ASP A 287 -38.41 31.64 -3.98
N VAL A 288 -38.86 31.04 -5.11
CA VAL A 288 -39.43 31.77 -6.28
C VAL A 288 -40.01 30.79 -7.32
N ALA A 289 -41.22 30.91 -7.88
CA ALA A 289 -42.38 31.76 -7.58
C ALA A 289 -43.65 30.96 -7.96
N PHE A 290 -44.61 30.93 -7.03
CA PHE A 290 -45.92 30.25 -6.99
C PHE A 290 -45.99 28.82 -6.42
N SER A 291 -44.93 28.02 -6.50
CA SER A 291 -44.74 26.77 -5.71
C SER A 291 -43.26 26.57 -5.34
N GLY A 292 -42.35 26.93 -6.26
CA GLY A 292 -40.90 27.03 -6.03
C GLY A 292 -40.18 25.69 -5.86
N LYS A 293 -40.83 24.55 -6.07
CA LYS A 293 -40.20 23.24 -5.92
C LYS A 293 -39.35 22.90 -7.15
N TYR A 294 -38.18 22.34 -6.90
CA TYR A 294 -37.29 21.78 -7.94
C TYR A 294 -38.02 20.76 -8.85
N ASP A 295 -39.05 20.09 -8.33
CA ASP A 295 -39.85 19.11 -9.05
C ASP A 295 -40.64 19.68 -10.23
N ASP A 296 -40.94 20.98 -10.22
CA ASP A 296 -41.71 21.65 -11.27
C ASP A 296 -40.88 21.90 -12.56
N LEU A 297 -39.56 21.66 -12.52
CA LEU A 297 -38.66 21.83 -13.67
C LEU A 297 -38.68 20.63 -14.62
N ILE A 298 -38.77 20.92 -15.93
CA ILE A 298 -38.68 19.92 -17.02
C ILE A 298 -37.35 20.05 -17.77
N GLY A 299 -36.75 18.92 -18.16
CA GLY A 299 -35.45 18.88 -18.87
C GLY A 299 -34.21 18.98 -17.97
N LYS A 300 -34.27 18.40 -16.76
CA LYS A 300 -33.16 18.36 -15.78
C LYS A 300 -31.93 17.62 -16.35
N PRO A 301 -30.68 17.96 -15.93
CA PRO A 301 -29.49 17.17 -16.27
C PRO A 301 -29.63 15.71 -15.78
N ALA A 302 -29.28 14.75 -16.63
CA ALA A 302 -29.27 13.34 -16.26
C ALA A 302 -28.26 13.06 -15.12
N GLN A 303 -28.60 12.14 -14.21
CA GLN A 303 -27.68 11.65 -13.19
C GLN A 303 -26.37 11.22 -13.87
N LYS A 304 -25.24 11.80 -13.43
CA LYS A 304 -23.92 11.51 -14.03
C LYS A 304 -23.29 10.22 -13.54
N ILE A 305 -23.84 9.63 -12.47
CA ILE A 305 -23.35 8.43 -11.81
C ILE A 305 -24.57 7.61 -11.41
N LYS A 306 -24.57 6.31 -11.75
CA LYS A 306 -25.57 5.35 -11.25
C LYS A 306 -24.88 4.05 -10.84
N THR A 307 -25.56 3.28 -10.00
CA THR A 307 -25.19 1.90 -9.71
C THR A 307 -26.17 0.95 -10.39
N ASP A 308 -25.66 -0.03 -11.14
CA ASP A 308 -26.45 -1.08 -11.78
C ASP A 308 -25.80 -2.43 -11.46
N ASN A 309 -26.54 -3.36 -10.84
CA ASN A 309 -26.03 -4.67 -10.38
C ASN A 309 -24.69 -4.62 -9.60
N GLY A 310 -24.49 -3.58 -8.77
CA GLY A 310 -23.26 -3.41 -7.98
C GLY A 310 -22.07 -2.80 -8.72
N LYS A 311 -22.24 -2.41 -9.99
CA LYS A 311 -21.24 -1.73 -10.81
C LYS A 311 -21.52 -0.22 -10.85
N ILE A 312 -20.46 0.59 -10.82
CA ILE A 312 -20.57 2.05 -10.96
C ILE A 312 -20.46 2.39 -12.44
N GLU A 313 -21.50 3.03 -12.98
CA GLU A 313 -21.49 3.52 -14.35
C GLU A 313 -21.48 5.05 -14.37
N ILE A 314 -20.62 5.64 -15.21
CA ILE A 314 -20.50 7.07 -15.42
C ILE A 314 -21.11 7.42 -16.77
N PHE A 315 -21.90 8.50 -16.84
CA PHE A 315 -22.45 8.99 -18.10
C PHE A 315 -21.37 9.76 -18.88
N ASP A 316 -20.93 9.22 -20.02
CA ASP A 316 -19.87 9.80 -20.87
C ASP A 316 -20.37 10.94 -21.80
N GLY A 317 -21.66 11.29 -21.69
CA GLY A 317 -22.33 12.24 -22.57
C GLY A 317 -23.18 11.59 -23.67
N ARG A 318 -23.11 10.26 -23.84
CA ARG A 318 -23.96 9.48 -24.75
C ARG A 318 -24.56 8.26 -24.09
N ASN A 319 -23.76 7.50 -23.34
CA ASN A 319 -24.16 6.29 -22.65
C ASN A 319 -23.61 6.28 -21.22
N PHE A 320 -24.19 5.42 -20.38
CA PHE A 320 -23.53 5.02 -19.14
C PHE A 320 -22.47 3.98 -19.45
N VAL A 321 -21.25 4.20 -18.97
CA VAL A 321 -20.09 3.33 -19.18
C VAL A 321 -19.63 2.84 -17.82
N GLU A 322 -19.45 1.53 -17.68
CA GLU A 322 -18.90 0.91 -16.46
C GLU A 322 -17.49 1.45 -16.18
N MET A 323 -17.23 1.88 -14.95
CA MET A 323 -15.86 2.11 -14.50
C MET A 323 -15.13 0.77 -14.42
N GLN A 324 -14.25 0.49 -15.38
CA GLN A 324 -13.36 -0.67 -15.29
C GLN A 324 -12.24 -0.38 -14.28
N LYS A 325 -12.04 -1.32 -13.34
CA LYS A 325 -10.84 -1.34 -12.49
C LYS A 325 -9.62 -1.42 -13.41
N ALA A 326 -8.71 -0.46 -13.29
CA ALA A 326 -7.43 -0.49 -14.00
C ALA A 326 -6.54 -1.58 -13.37
N TYR A 327 -6.51 -2.75 -13.99
CA TYR A 327 -5.59 -3.83 -13.64
C TYR A 327 -4.16 -3.48 -14.06
N LYS A 328 -3.18 -4.02 -13.33
CA LYS A 328 -1.76 -3.81 -13.56
C LYS A 328 -1.01 -5.14 -13.50
N THR A 329 -0.01 -5.24 -14.35
CA THR A 329 0.98 -6.31 -14.35
C THR A 329 2.31 -5.76 -13.86
N TYR A 330 2.97 -6.48 -12.96
CA TYR A 330 4.31 -6.20 -12.47
C TYR A 330 5.21 -7.37 -12.85
N GLY A 331 6.46 -7.12 -13.20
CA GLY A 331 7.33 -8.20 -13.63
C GLY A 331 8.82 -7.97 -13.42
N VAL A 332 9.56 -9.06 -13.58
CA VAL A 332 11.00 -9.08 -13.73
C VAL A 332 11.41 -9.94 -14.92
N SER A 333 12.53 -9.57 -15.52
CA SER A 333 13.29 -10.37 -16.48
C SER A 333 14.62 -10.76 -15.84
N ILE A 334 15.02 -12.03 -15.96
CA ILE A 334 16.22 -12.59 -15.35
C ILE A 334 17.12 -13.15 -16.46
N ASP A 335 18.34 -12.62 -16.56
CA ASP A 335 19.41 -13.19 -17.38
C ASP A 335 20.00 -14.42 -16.67
N LEU A 336 19.71 -15.61 -17.21
CA LEU A 336 20.17 -16.89 -16.67
C LEU A 336 21.65 -17.17 -16.94
N THR A 337 22.33 -16.37 -17.76
CA THR A 337 23.78 -16.47 -17.96
C THR A 337 24.57 -15.59 -16.98
N ASN A 338 23.95 -14.53 -16.48
CA ASN A 338 24.56 -13.69 -15.46
C ASN A 338 24.53 -14.41 -14.10
N SER A 339 25.72 -14.67 -13.54
CA SER A 339 25.88 -15.33 -12.25
C SER A 339 25.56 -14.43 -11.06
N ASP A 340 25.54 -13.11 -11.20
CA ASP A 340 25.32 -12.21 -10.06
C ASP A 340 23.82 -12.16 -9.69
N PRO A 341 23.43 -12.47 -8.43
CA PRO A 341 22.04 -12.67 -8.06
C PRO A 341 21.16 -11.41 -8.16
N ALA A 342 21.75 -10.21 -8.08
CA ALA A 342 21.02 -8.95 -8.08
C ALA A 342 20.98 -8.31 -9.47
N SER A 343 22.13 -8.18 -10.13
CA SER A 343 22.24 -7.52 -11.45
C SER A 343 21.67 -8.35 -12.61
N ALA A 344 21.49 -9.65 -12.44
CA ALA A 344 20.80 -10.48 -13.42
C ALA A 344 19.31 -10.17 -13.54
N VAL A 345 18.71 -9.54 -12.53
CA VAL A 345 17.27 -9.27 -12.47
C VAL A 345 17.02 -7.82 -12.92
N THR A 346 16.06 -7.63 -13.82
CA THR A 346 15.63 -6.31 -14.32
C THR A 346 14.11 -6.18 -14.17
N TYR A 347 13.62 -5.05 -13.67
CA TYR A 347 12.18 -4.80 -13.61
C TYR A 347 11.56 -4.58 -14.99
N THR A 348 10.33 -5.06 -15.16
CA THR A 348 9.50 -4.90 -16.36
C THR A 348 8.10 -4.42 -15.97
N ASP A 349 7.28 -4.05 -16.96
CA ASP A 349 5.89 -3.65 -16.76
C ASP A 349 5.74 -2.51 -15.73
N ALA A 350 4.73 -2.56 -14.85
CA ALA A 350 4.51 -1.56 -13.81
C ALA A 350 5.57 -1.57 -12.70
N ALA A 351 6.53 -2.51 -12.72
CA ALA A 351 7.66 -2.51 -11.79
C ALA A 351 8.80 -1.60 -12.24
N VAL A 352 8.82 -1.13 -13.49
CA VAL A 352 9.85 -0.20 -13.99
C VAL A 352 9.84 1.08 -13.15
N GLY A 353 11.00 1.45 -12.61
CA GLY A 353 11.16 2.62 -11.73
C GLY A 353 10.89 2.35 -10.24
N MET A 354 10.37 1.18 -9.88
CA MET A 354 10.24 0.79 -8.47
C MET A 354 11.62 0.55 -7.84
N ILE A 355 11.73 0.81 -6.54
CA ILE A 355 12.92 0.51 -5.73
C ILE A 355 12.72 -0.86 -5.07
N ALA A 356 13.72 -1.74 -5.14
CA ALA A 356 13.65 -3.06 -4.53
C ALA A 356 13.42 -2.97 -3.01
N GLY A 357 12.39 -3.66 -2.52
CA GLY A 357 12.04 -3.74 -1.11
C GLY A 357 11.54 -2.44 -0.47
N SER A 358 11.33 -1.36 -1.21
CA SER A 358 10.80 -0.11 -0.65
C SER A 358 9.34 -0.25 -0.22
N SER A 359 8.89 0.65 0.68
CA SER A 359 7.50 0.74 1.11
C SER A 359 6.54 1.14 -0.02
N ASP A 360 7.04 1.63 -1.16
CA ASP A 360 6.19 1.92 -2.32
C ASP A 360 5.47 0.67 -2.84
N TRP A 361 6.09 -0.49 -2.65
CA TRP A 361 5.48 -1.78 -2.98
C TRP A 361 4.20 -2.05 -2.21
N ASP A 362 4.04 -1.50 -1.00
CA ASP A 362 2.85 -1.73 -0.18
C ASP A 362 1.61 -1.08 -0.81
N ASN A 363 1.79 -0.13 -1.74
CA ASN A 363 0.71 0.50 -2.50
C ASN A 363 0.44 -0.15 -3.87
N ALA A 364 1.30 -1.07 -4.32
CA ALA A 364 1.11 -1.76 -5.60
C ALA A 364 -0.09 -2.72 -5.54
N ASN A 365 -0.87 -2.81 -6.63
CA ASN A 365 -2.14 -3.56 -6.66
C ASN A 365 -2.00 -5.01 -6.18
N ILE A 366 -0.88 -5.65 -6.49
CA ILE A 366 -0.62 -7.06 -6.18
C ILE A 366 -0.18 -7.31 -4.72
N PHE A 367 0.10 -6.25 -3.94
CA PHE A 367 0.55 -6.33 -2.55
C PHE A 367 -0.40 -5.63 -1.57
N ARG A 368 -0.98 -4.48 -1.94
CA ARG A 368 -1.85 -3.65 -1.08
C ARG A 368 -3.00 -4.44 -0.45
N ASP A 369 -3.54 -5.40 -1.19
CA ASP A 369 -4.71 -6.18 -0.79
C ASP A 369 -4.34 -7.53 -0.14
N ILE A 370 -3.05 -7.79 0.13
CA ILE A 370 -2.57 -8.91 0.95
C ILE A 370 -2.66 -8.51 2.43
N ARG A 371 -3.44 -9.25 3.22
CA ARG A 371 -3.82 -8.81 4.58
C ARG A 371 -3.74 -9.94 5.60
N PRO A 372 -3.23 -9.69 6.81
CA PRO A 372 -3.31 -10.66 7.89
C PRO A 372 -4.72 -10.70 8.48
N CYS A 373 -5.17 -11.88 8.88
CA CYS A 373 -6.50 -12.10 9.44
C CYS A 373 -6.51 -13.26 10.44
N LEU A 374 -7.52 -13.26 11.29
CA LEU A 374 -7.99 -14.48 11.95
C LEU A 374 -9.01 -15.15 11.04
N PHE A 375 -8.79 -16.43 10.75
CA PHE A 375 -9.58 -17.21 9.81
C PHE A 375 -10.12 -18.47 10.50
N LYS A 376 -11.42 -18.72 10.38
CA LYS A 376 -12.08 -19.82 11.07
C LYS A 376 -13.23 -20.36 10.25
N ASP A 377 -13.34 -21.69 10.19
CA ASP A 377 -14.46 -22.40 9.56
C ASP A 377 -14.76 -21.91 8.12
N GLY A 378 -13.69 -21.65 7.35
CA GLY A 378 -13.78 -21.23 5.96
C GLY A 378 -14.09 -19.75 5.71
N ALA A 379 -14.05 -18.91 6.75
CA ALA A 379 -14.29 -17.47 6.63
C ALA A 379 -13.31 -16.61 7.46
N VAL A 380 -13.10 -15.36 7.02
CA VAL A 380 -12.40 -14.35 7.81
C VAL A 380 -13.25 -13.95 9.01
N LYS A 381 -12.68 -14.05 10.21
CA LYS A 381 -13.27 -13.60 11.46
C LYS A 381 -13.05 -12.10 11.70
N GLY A 382 -11.87 -11.62 11.34
CA GLY A 382 -11.48 -10.21 11.41
C GLY A 382 -10.06 -10.01 10.88
N TYR A 383 -9.77 -8.81 10.38
CA TYR A 383 -8.46 -8.46 9.86
C TYR A 383 -7.55 -7.92 10.97
N LEU A 384 -6.32 -8.38 10.99
CA LEU A 384 -5.30 -7.98 11.94
C LEU A 384 -4.59 -6.70 11.47
N ASN A 385 -4.00 -5.97 12.41
CA ASN A 385 -3.17 -4.83 12.10
C ASN A 385 -1.87 -5.34 11.41
N PRO A 386 -1.56 -4.89 10.18
CA PRO A 386 -0.38 -5.34 9.45
C PRO A 386 0.95 -4.99 10.12
N ASN A 387 0.96 -4.00 11.03
CA ASN A 387 2.13 -3.61 11.81
C ASN A 387 2.24 -4.33 13.15
N ASP A 388 1.14 -4.91 13.66
CA ASP A 388 1.09 -5.61 14.93
C ASP A 388 0.00 -6.69 14.93
N PHE A 389 0.39 -7.95 14.69
CA PHE A 389 -0.56 -9.06 14.56
C PHE A 389 -1.26 -9.39 15.89
N ALA A 390 -0.80 -8.87 17.03
CA ALA A 390 -1.50 -9.02 18.30
C ALA A 390 -2.80 -8.18 18.38
N LYS A 391 -3.09 -7.38 17.36
CA LYS A 391 -4.23 -6.46 17.33
C LYS A 391 -5.06 -6.62 16.06
N TYR A 392 -6.35 -6.35 16.16
CA TYR A 392 -7.21 -6.05 15.02
C TYR A 392 -6.89 -4.66 14.45
N ILE A 393 -7.37 -4.38 13.23
CA ILE A 393 -7.17 -3.07 12.56
C ILE A 393 -7.71 -1.91 13.41
N ASP A 394 -8.78 -2.12 14.19
CA ASP A 394 -9.35 -1.11 15.09
C ASP A 394 -8.52 -0.86 16.36
N GLY A 395 -7.42 -1.60 16.54
CA GLY A 395 -6.49 -1.48 17.66
C GLY A 395 -6.83 -2.33 18.88
N THR A 396 -7.96 -3.06 18.87
CA THR A 396 -8.32 -4.02 19.92
C THR A 396 -7.43 -5.26 19.87
N ASP A 397 -7.27 -5.95 21.00
CA ASP A 397 -6.42 -7.14 21.07
C ASP A 397 -7.06 -8.34 20.33
N ALA A 398 -6.24 -9.12 19.64
CA ALA A 398 -6.67 -10.31 18.89
C ALA A 398 -6.12 -11.60 19.53
N ASP A 399 -6.93 -12.67 19.59
CA ASP A 399 -6.44 -13.96 20.06
C ASP A 399 -5.71 -14.72 18.95
N ILE A 400 -4.39 -14.53 18.93
CA ILE A 400 -3.48 -15.19 17.99
C ILE A 400 -2.82 -16.46 18.55
N SER A 401 -3.13 -16.88 19.77
CA SER A 401 -2.33 -17.88 20.52
C SER A 401 -3.14 -19.07 21.02
N THR A 402 -4.43 -18.94 21.32
CA THR A 402 -5.23 -20.06 21.85
C THR A 402 -5.91 -20.87 20.75
N GLY A 403 -6.19 -20.24 19.61
CA GLY A 403 -6.92 -20.84 18.50
C GLY A 403 -8.44 -20.80 18.65
N ALA A 404 -8.97 -20.13 19.68
CA ALA A 404 -10.40 -19.97 19.88
C ALA A 404 -11.06 -19.11 18.79
N GLU A 405 -10.37 -18.06 18.34
CA GLU A 405 -10.85 -17.14 17.29
C GLU A 405 -10.51 -17.59 15.87
N GLY A 406 -9.68 -18.63 15.71
CA GLY A 406 -9.30 -19.18 14.42
C GLY A 406 -7.79 -19.37 14.30
N ASP A 407 -7.33 -19.41 13.05
CA ASP A 407 -5.94 -19.46 12.66
C ASP A 407 -5.47 -18.09 12.20
N VAL A 408 -4.22 -17.74 12.50
CA VAL A 408 -3.60 -16.52 11.97
C VAL A 408 -3.14 -16.81 10.55
N MET A 409 -3.82 -16.20 9.57
CA MET A 409 -3.61 -16.44 8.15
C MET A 409 -3.32 -15.13 7.41
N ILE A 410 -2.67 -15.23 6.26
CA ILE A 410 -2.49 -14.16 5.29
C ILE A 410 -3.47 -14.42 4.15
N GLU A 411 -4.43 -13.52 3.98
CA GLU A 411 -5.32 -13.49 2.83
C GLU A 411 -4.58 -12.87 1.64
N ILE A 412 -4.51 -13.61 0.53
CA ILE A 412 -3.92 -13.19 -0.73
C ILE A 412 -5.05 -13.15 -1.77
N PRO A 413 -5.29 -12.00 -2.44
CA PRO A 413 -6.31 -11.91 -3.48
C PRO A 413 -5.96 -12.82 -4.67
N LYS A 414 -6.94 -13.13 -5.52
CA LYS A 414 -6.69 -13.81 -6.80
C LYS A 414 -5.66 -13.01 -7.60
N LEU A 415 -4.57 -13.66 -7.96
CA LEU A 415 -3.48 -13.10 -8.74
C LEU A 415 -3.11 -14.09 -9.86
N GLY A 416 -2.92 -13.57 -11.06
CA GLY A 416 -2.40 -14.36 -12.17
C GLY A 416 -0.87 -14.32 -12.16
N VAL A 417 -0.23 -15.47 -12.39
CA VAL A 417 1.23 -15.56 -12.58
C VAL A 417 1.57 -15.93 -14.01
N LYS A 418 2.62 -15.35 -14.57
CA LYS A 418 3.19 -15.78 -15.84
C LYS A 418 4.69 -15.98 -15.68
N ILE A 419 5.13 -17.21 -15.89
CA ILE A 419 6.52 -17.64 -15.85
C ILE A 419 6.84 -18.23 -17.22
N ALA A 420 7.83 -17.67 -17.90
CA ALA A 420 8.25 -18.15 -19.21
C ALA A 420 9.75 -17.99 -19.39
N THR A 421 10.39 -19.03 -19.91
CA THR A 421 11.79 -18.98 -20.33
C THR A 421 11.86 -18.95 -21.85
N SER A 422 12.56 -17.96 -22.40
CA SER A 422 12.93 -17.90 -23.82
C SER A 422 14.42 -17.64 -23.93
N ASP A 423 15.12 -18.46 -24.71
CA ASP A 423 16.60 -18.47 -24.80
C ASP A 423 17.25 -18.56 -23.41
N ASN A 424 17.90 -17.49 -22.95
CA ASN A 424 18.54 -17.39 -21.64
C ASN A 424 17.81 -16.42 -20.70
N THR A 425 16.58 -16.04 -21.01
CA THR A 425 15.81 -15.06 -20.24
C THR A 425 14.61 -15.72 -19.62
N LEU A 426 14.55 -15.67 -18.28
CA LEU A 426 13.37 -16.04 -17.51
C LEU A 426 12.55 -14.79 -17.21
N THR A 427 11.32 -14.75 -17.69
CA THR A 427 10.33 -13.71 -17.39
C THR A 427 9.39 -14.19 -16.31
N VAL A 428 9.18 -13.37 -15.28
CA VAL A 428 8.23 -13.61 -14.19
C VAL A 428 7.34 -12.39 -14.05
N GLN A 429 6.03 -12.56 -14.21
CA GLN A 429 5.03 -11.49 -14.11
C GLN A 429 3.90 -11.90 -13.18
N VAL A 430 3.33 -10.93 -12.48
CA VAL A 430 2.13 -11.10 -11.65
C VAL A 430 1.14 -9.98 -11.98
N THR A 431 -0.14 -10.32 -12.10
CA THR A 431 -1.22 -9.38 -12.45
C THR A 431 -2.40 -9.49 -11.49
N ASP A 432 -3.07 -8.37 -11.23
CA ASP A 432 -4.35 -8.33 -10.51
C ASP A 432 -5.58 -8.41 -11.43
N ASP A 433 -5.36 -8.54 -12.74
CA ASP A 433 -6.42 -8.93 -13.69
C ASP A 433 -6.83 -10.39 -13.41
N PRO A 434 -8.11 -10.68 -13.13
CA PRO A 434 -8.56 -12.03 -12.83
C PRO A 434 -8.61 -12.96 -14.06
N ASN A 435 -8.46 -12.45 -15.29
CA ASN A 435 -8.59 -13.24 -16.52
C ASN A 435 -7.58 -12.82 -17.63
N ALA A 436 -6.41 -12.31 -17.28
CA ALA A 436 -5.40 -11.90 -18.25
C ALA A 436 -4.92 -13.08 -19.11
N GLU A 437 -4.84 -12.84 -20.42
CA GLU A 437 -4.40 -13.83 -21.38
C GLU A 437 -2.93 -14.25 -21.14
N GLY A 438 -2.68 -15.57 -21.15
CA GLY A 438 -1.34 -16.14 -20.93
C GLY A 438 -0.88 -16.17 -19.47
N PHE A 439 -1.70 -15.68 -18.54
CA PHE A 439 -1.48 -15.85 -17.10
C PHE A 439 -2.15 -17.13 -16.59
N SER A 440 -1.51 -17.74 -15.60
CA SER A 440 -1.96 -18.91 -14.88
C SER A 440 -2.49 -18.53 -13.50
N TYR A 441 -3.60 -19.16 -13.08
CA TYR A 441 -4.25 -18.92 -11.79
C TYR A 441 -4.20 -20.15 -10.89
N LEU A 442 -3.20 -21.02 -11.08
CA LEU A 442 -3.08 -22.31 -10.38
C LEU A 442 -2.99 -22.18 -8.86
N ALA A 443 -2.45 -21.07 -8.34
CA ALA A 443 -2.41 -20.78 -6.90
C ALA A 443 -3.82 -20.55 -6.30
N HIS A 444 -4.80 -20.27 -7.15
CA HIS A 444 -6.19 -19.96 -6.80
C HIS A 444 -7.16 -20.94 -7.48
N THR A 445 -6.71 -22.17 -7.69
CA THR A 445 -7.46 -23.23 -8.39
C THR A 445 -7.70 -24.42 -7.46
N ARG A 446 -8.92 -24.96 -7.46
CA ARG A 446 -9.24 -26.31 -7.00
C ARG A 446 -9.67 -27.19 -8.16
N GLU A 447 -10.81 -26.88 -8.77
CA GLU A 447 -11.42 -27.68 -9.84
C GLU A 447 -11.30 -26.99 -11.21
N LYS A 448 -11.54 -25.67 -11.23
CA LYS A 448 -11.47 -24.85 -12.44
C LYS A 448 -10.43 -23.75 -12.25
N SER A 449 -9.62 -23.49 -13.27
CA SER A 449 -8.58 -22.45 -13.23
C SER A 449 -9.11 -21.15 -12.64
N GLY A 450 -8.51 -20.70 -11.54
CA GLY A 450 -8.86 -19.46 -10.84
C GLY A 450 -10.25 -19.46 -10.21
N ASP A 451 -10.83 -20.60 -9.84
CA ASP A 451 -12.15 -20.69 -9.21
C ASP A 451 -12.21 -20.13 -7.79
N LYS A 452 -11.07 -19.87 -7.14
CA LYS A 452 -11.01 -19.28 -5.80
C LYS A 452 -10.63 -17.81 -5.85
N ASP A 453 -11.43 -16.96 -5.23
CA ASP A 453 -11.18 -15.51 -5.21
C ASP A 453 -10.08 -15.09 -4.23
N LYS A 454 -9.80 -15.95 -3.25
CA LYS A 454 -8.85 -15.71 -2.16
C LYS A 454 -8.07 -16.99 -1.87
N LEU A 455 -6.83 -16.80 -1.43
CA LEU A 455 -5.95 -17.82 -0.89
C LEU A 455 -5.58 -17.41 0.53
N TYR A 456 -5.60 -18.36 1.47
CA TYR A 456 -5.20 -18.11 2.84
C TYR A 456 -4.00 -18.99 3.19
N ILE A 457 -2.89 -18.38 3.63
CA ILE A 457 -1.68 -19.10 4.05
C ILE A 457 -1.41 -18.80 5.52
N GLY A 458 -1.12 -19.82 6.33
CA GLY A 458 -0.76 -19.65 7.73
C GLY A 458 0.41 -18.69 7.89
N ALA A 459 0.19 -17.63 8.67
CA ALA A 459 1.25 -16.67 9.00
C ALA A 459 2.40 -17.33 9.77
N PHE A 460 2.12 -18.38 10.54
CA PHE A 460 3.10 -19.11 11.33
C PHE A 460 3.27 -20.55 10.84
N LEU A 461 4.43 -21.13 11.14
CA LEU A 461 4.63 -22.57 11.02
C LEU A 461 3.62 -23.34 11.90
N GLY A 462 3.16 -24.47 11.41
CA GLY A 462 2.01 -25.19 11.96
C GLY A 462 2.29 -25.86 13.30
N TYR A 463 1.32 -25.76 14.20
CA TYR A 463 1.31 -26.40 15.51
C TYR A 463 0.13 -27.37 15.61
N ASN A 464 0.39 -28.60 16.05
CA ASN A 464 -0.65 -29.58 16.32
C ASN A 464 -1.38 -29.23 17.62
N LEU A 465 -2.55 -28.62 17.50
CA LEU A 465 -3.49 -28.41 18.59
C LEU A 465 -4.62 -29.42 18.44
N SER A 466 -4.70 -30.39 19.36
CA SER A 466 -5.80 -31.36 19.40
C SER A 466 -6.03 -32.14 18.10
N SER A 467 -4.94 -32.56 17.42
CA SER A 467 -4.95 -33.26 16.12
C SER A 467 -5.33 -32.39 14.92
N GLN A 468 -5.22 -31.07 15.03
CA GLN A 468 -5.39 -30.12 13.94
C GLN A 468 -4.10 -29.32 13.77
N LEU A 469 -3.63 -29.14 12.53
CA LEU A 469 -2.51 -28.25 12.23
C LEU A 469 -3.02 -26.82 12.26
N ARG A 470 -2.57 -26.02 13.23
CA ARG A 470 -3.02 -24.65 13.44
C ARG A 470 -1.90 -23.64 13.22
N SER A 471 -2.23 -22.44 12.75
CA SER A 471 -1.29 -21.33 12.60
C SER A 471 -1.46 -20.35 13.76
N LEU A 472 -0.60 -20.47 14.78
CA LEU A 472 -0.73 -19.76 16.06
C LEU A 472 0.63 -19.21 16.54
N CYS A 473 0.57 -18.13 17.30
CA CYS A 473 1.69 -17.47 17.96
C CYS A 473 2.08 -18.19 19.27
N ASP A 474 3.33 -17.99 19.71
CA ASP A 474 3.94 -18.57 20.93
C ASP A 474 3.89 -20.11 20.97
N LYS A 475 3.87 -20.76 19.80
CA LYS A 475 3.89 -22.23 19.68
C LYS A 475 5.21 -22.71 19.12
N VAL A 476 5.75 -23.79 19.68
CA VAL A 476 6.83 -24.53 19.03
C VAL A 476 6.22 -25.28 17.85
N PRO A 477 6.65 -25.04 16.60
CA PRO A 477 6.14 -25.75 15.43
C PRO A 477 6.22 -27.26 15.60
N THR A 478 5.18 -27.97 15.13
CA THR A 478 5.18 -29.43 15.16
C THR A 478 6.09 -29.98 14.09
N SER A 479 7.11 -30.73 14.50
CA SER A 479 8.02 -31.44 13.61
C SER A 479 7.91 -32.96 13.77
N SER A 480 8.73 -33.71 13.05
CA SER A 480 8.77 -35.19 13.09
C SER A 480 7.50 -35.88 12.56
N ASN A 481 6.81 -35.22 11.64
CA ASN A 481 5.69 -35.78 10.90
C ASN A 481 6.08 -36.02 9.44
N THR A 482 5.55 -37.09 8.86
CA THR A 482 5.59 -37.28 7.40
C THR A 482 4.70 -36.26 6.69
N ILE A 483 4.89 -36.11 5.37
CA ILE A 483 4.02 -35.27 4.54
C ILE A 483 2.54 -35.68 4.68
N GLY A 484 2.24 -36.97 4.60
CA GLY A 484 0.86 -37.47 4.72
C GLY A 484 0.24 -37.26 6.11
N GLN A 485 1.03 -37.40 7.18
CA GLN A 485 0.56 -37.08 8.53
C GLN A 485 0.29 -35.58 8.70
N THR A 486 1.15 -34.73 8.15
CA THR A 486 0.99 -33.28 8.21
C THR A 486 -0.25 -32.82 7.44
N ARG A 487 -0.47 -33.36 6.24
CA ARG A 487 -1.70 -33.17 5.46
C ARG A 487 -2.95 -33.58 6.24
N THR A 488 -2.91 -34.75 6.89
CA THR A 488 -4.02 -35.24 7.72
C THR A 488 -4.36 -34.28 8.85
N LEU A 489 -3.35 -33.72 9.53
CA LEU A 489 -3.56 -32.71 10.56
C LEU A 489 -4.15 -31.42 9.98
N ALA A 490 -3.72 -31.00 8.80
CA ALA A 490 -4.25 -29.80 8.16
C ALA A 490 -5.73 -29.97 7.75
N GLN A 491 -6.06 -31.09 7.10
CA GLN A 491 -7.43 -31.41 6.67
C GLN A 491 -8.39 -31.65 7.84
N ALA A 492 -7.87 -32.00 9.04
CA ALA A 492 -8.67 -32.10 10.24
C ALA A 492 -9.27 -30.76 10.70
N ASN A 493 -8.85 -29.62 10.13
CA ASN A 493 -9.51 -28.32 10.35
C ASN A 493 -10.85 -28.19 9.61
N GLY A 494 -11.10 -29.00 8.57
CA GLY A 494 -12.32 -29.00 7.79
C GLY A 494 -12.07 -28.95 6.28
N ASP A 495 -13.16 -28.97 5.51
CA ASP A 495 -13.11 -28.90 4.05
C ASP A 495 -12.41 -27.62 3.58
N GLY A 496 -11.56 -27.75 2.56
CA GLY A 496 -10.80 -26.63 1.99
C GLY A 496 -9.46 -26.35 2.70
N TYR A 497 -9.23 -26.88 3.89
CA TYR A 497 -7.94 -26.80 4.58
C TYR A 497 -6.97 -27.87 4.09
N ASP A 498 -5.73 -27.46 3.81
CA ASP A 498 -4.62 -28.32 3.47
C ASP A 498 -3.34 -27.78 4.13
N GLN A 499 -2.23 -28.51 4.02
CA GLN A 499 -0.92 -27.87 4.18
C GLN A 499 -0.56 -27.13 2.88
N ILE A 500 0.30 -26.12 2.96
CA ILE A 500 0.69 -25.31 1.79
C ILE A 500 1.14 -26.19 0.62
N ALA A 501 0.69 -25.85 -0.59
CA ALA A 501 0.95 -26.62 -1.80
C ALA A 501 1.78 -25.84 -2.84
N PHE A 502 2.23 -26.57 -3.85
CA PHE A 502 3.26 -26.16 -4.80
C PHE A 502 2.94 -24.86 -5.55
N TYR A 503 1.70 -24.67 -6.01
CA TYR A 503 1.33 -23.48 -6.76
C TYR A 503 1.19 -22.23 -5.89
N GLN A 504 0.76 -22.39 -4.64
CA GLN A 504 0.72 -21.32 -3.64
C GLN A 504 2.12 -20.86 -3.28
N LEU A 505 3.05 -21.81 -3.11
CA LEU A 505 4.48 -21.50 -2.96
C LEU A 505 5.02 -20.77 -4.19
N THR A 506 4.71 -21.24 -5.40
CA THR A 506 5.17 -20.62 -6.65
C THR A 506 4.72 -19.16 -6.76
N LEU A 507 3.49 -18.84 -6.35
CA LEU A 507 3.00 -17.46 -6.28
C LEU A 507 3.85 -16.62 -5.31
N LEU A 508 4.14 -17.11 -4.10
CA LEU A 508 4.99 -16.40 -3.14
C LEU A 508 6.40 -16.16 -3.69
N GLN A 509 6.97 -17.12 -4.41
CA GLN A 509 8.27 -16.98 -5.05
C GLN A 509 8.26 -15.91 -6.16
N CYS A 510 7.20 -15.83 -6.96
CA CYS A 510 7.02 -14.77 -7.95
C CYS A 510 6.91 -13.38 -7.30
N LEU A 511 6.09 -13.27 -6.26
CA LEU A 511 5.93 -12.04 -5.49
C LEU A 511 7.26 -11.60 -4.85
N PHE A 512 8.07 -12.54 -4.37
CA PHE A 512 9.39 -12.26 -3.81
C PHE A 512 10.33 -11.63 -4.86
N LEU A 513 10.45 -12.24 -6.04
CA LEU A 513 11.27 -11.69 -7.13
C LEU A 513 10.84 -10.29 -7.53
N ILE A 514 9.53 -10.06 -7.61
CA ILE A 514 8.98 -8.76 -8.01
C ILE A 514 9.20 -7.70 -6.93
N LYS A 515 9.05 -8.02 -5.64
CA LYS A 515 9.27 -7.03 -4.57
C LYS A 515 10.75 -6.70 -4.38
N TYR A 516 11.62 -7.71 -4.40
CA TYR A 516 13.02 -7.58 -3.96
C TYR A 516 14.05 -7.56 -5.09
N LYS A 517 13.65 -7.86 -6.33
CA LYS A 517 14.53 -7.83 -7.51
C LYS A 517 15.86 -8.58 -7.31
N SER A 518 15.80 -9.74 -6.66
CA SER A 518 17.00 -10.47 -6.25
C SER A 518 16.74 -11.97 -6.26
N ARG A 519 17.74 -12.74 -6.71
CA ARG A 519 17.80 -14.19 -6.55
C ARG A 519 18.52 -14.62 -5.25
N ASN A 520 19.00 -13.65 -4.47
CA ASN A 520 19.53 -13.87 -3.13
C ASN A 520 18.56 -13.33 -2.08
N SER A 521 17.76 -14.24 -1.55
CA SER A 521 16.66 -13.91 -0.65
C SER A 521 17.14 -13.45 0.73
N GLN A 522 18.17 -14.12 1.26
CA GLN A 522 18.75 -13.77 2.55
C GLN A 522 19.44 -12.40 2.57
N THR A 523 20.07 -12.00 1.47
CA THR A 523 20.64 -10.65 1.33
C THR A 523 19.57 -9.58 1.16
N ALA A 524 18.51 -9.88 0.41
CA ALA A 524 17.51 -8.88 0.05
C ALA A 524 16.49 -8.57 1.15
N LEU A 525 16.12 -9.56 1.98
CA LEU A 525 15.15 -9.37 3.06
C LEU A 525 15.72 -9.71 4.44
N GLY A 526 16.49 -10.79 4.56
CA GLY A 526 17.18 -11.16 5.80
C GLY A 526 17.42 -12.65 5.93
N ARG A 527 18.34 -13.05 6.81
CA ARG A 527 18.76 -14.45 6.90
C ARG A 527 17.69 -15.39 7.44
N GLY A 528 16.79 -14.90 8.30
CA GLY A 528 15.85 -15.74 9.05
C GLY A 528 16.55 -16.54 10.15
N PHE A 529 15.82 -17.44 10.82
CA PHE A 529 16.38 -18.24 11.91
C PHE A 529 17.13 -19.47 11.37
N THR A 530 18.32 -19.25 10.80
CA THR A 530 19.09 -20.24 10.02
C THR A 530 20.46 -20.57 10.62
N LEU A 531 21.04 -19.70 11.46
CA LEU A 531 22.40 -19.85 12.03
C LEU A 531 22.39 -20.19 13.53
N SER A 532 21.34 -20.85 14.00
CA SER A 532 21.25 -21.29 15.39
C SER A 532 22.04 -22.57 15.63
N SER A 533 22.70 -22.67 16.80
CA SER A 533 23.30 -23.92 17.30
C SER A 533 22.28 -24.81 18.01
N MET A 534 21.01 -24.42 18.04
CA MET A 534 19.94 -25.25 18.58
C MET A 534 19.76 -26.50 17.69
N SER A 535 18.99 -27.47 18.16
CA SER A 535 18.68 -28.70 17.41
C SER A 535 17.18 -28.90 17.22
N HIS A 536 16.40 -27.87 17.51
CA HIS A 536 14.94 -27.88 17.58
C HIS A 536 14.39 -26.51 17.14
N PRO A 537 13.19 -26.46 16.54
CA PRO A 537 12.57 -25.20 16.16
C PRO A 537 12.26 -24.35 17.40
N ILE A 538 12.27 -23.03 17.23
CA ILE A 538 11.86 -22.07 18.24
C ILE A 538 10.38 -21.72 18.08
N LYS A 539 9.81 -21.12 19.13
CA LYS A 539 8.42 -20.69 19.13
C LYS A 539 8.16 -19.64 18.05
N THR A 540 7.02 -19.74 17.37
CA THR A 540 6.48 -18.74 16.45
C THR A 540 6.07 -17.46 17.19
N GLY A 541 5.91 -16.37 16.46
CA GLY A 541 5.50 -15.06 16.97
C GLY A 541 6.65 -14.09 17.21
N GLY A 542 7.87 -14.39 16.75
CA GLY A 542 9.03 -13.51 16.92
C GLY A 542 8.92 -12.19 16.16
N THR A 543 8.01 -12.09 15.18
CA THR A 543 7.89 -10.96 14.25
C THR A 543 6.52 -10.27 14.29
N ILE A 544 5.67 -10.52 15.29
CA ILE A 544 4.28 -10.03 15.32
C ILE A 544 4.17 -8.50 15.17
N ALA A 545 5.08 -7.74 15.78
CA ALA A 545 5.13 -6.27 15.76
C ALA A 545 6.18 -5.72 14.77
N LYS A 546 6.51 -6.47 13.72
CA LYS A 546 7.56 -6.13 12.75
C LYS A 546 7.04 -5.81 11.35
N GLY A 547 5.76 -5.49 11.20
CA GLY A 547 5.17 -5.26 9.89
C GLY A 547 4.88 -6.54 9.11
N MET A 548 4.62 -6.37 7.82
CA MET A 548 4.39 -7.47 6.86
C MET A 548 5.71 -8.05 6.33
N ASP A 549 6.76 -7.24 6.22
CA ASP A 549 8.06 -7.68 5.75
C ASP A 549 9.13 -7.30 6.76
N PHE A 550 9.93 -8.29 7.19
CA PHE A 550 10.99 -8.10 8.17
C PHE A 550 12.09 -9.11 7.98
N GLY A 551 13.33 -8.66 8.14
CA GLY A 551 14.45 -9.55 8.31
C GLY A 551 15.68 -8.80 8.80
N GLU A 552 16.63 -9.57 9.30
CA GLU A 552 17.91 -9.07 9.79
C GLU A 552 19.02 -10.07 9.45
N THR A 553 20.26 -9.67 9.70
CA THR A 553 21.43 -10.33 9.11
C THR A 553 22.11 -11.34 10.04
N THR A 554 21.67 -11.51 11.30
CA THR A 554 22.39 -12.35 12.27
C THR A 554 22.13 -13.84 12.08
N GLY A 555 21.03 -14.21 11.43
CA GLY A 555 20.61 -15.60 11.29
C GLY A 555 19.97 -16.19 12.55
N ARG A 556 19.66 -15.36 13.56
CA ARG A 556 19.17 -15.80 14.89
C ARG A 556 17.78 -15.26 15.25
N GLN A 557 17.11 -14.60 14.31
CA GLN A 557 15.77 -14.07 14.46
C GLN A 557 14.91 -14.52 13.28
N GLN A 558 13.65 -14.87 13.54
CA GLN A 558 12.70 -15.17 12.47
C GLN A 558 12.58 -14.00 11.49
N MET A 559 12.43 -14.33 10.21
CA MET A 559 12.11 -13.35 9.17
C MET A 559 10.64 -13.46 8.79
N LYS A 560 10.14 -12.45 8.08
CA LYS A 560 8.74 -12.37 7.64
C LYS A 560 8.66 -11.83 6.23
N PHE A 561 7.90 -12.48 5.37
CA PHE A 561 7.61 -12.03 4.01
C PHE A 561 6.09 -12.02 3.79
N LEU A 562 5.52 -10.87 3.42
CA LEU A 562 4.07 -10.67 3.23
C LEU A 562 3.22 -11.16 4.42
N GLY A 563 3.72 -10.97 5.64
CA GLY A 563 3.07 -11.40 6.87
C GLY A 563 3.35 -12.84 7.27
N ILE A 564 3.99 -13.63 6.40
CA ILE A 564 4.36 -15.03 6.64
C ILE A 564 5.70 -15.07 7.37
N GLU A 565 5.65 -15.32 8.69
CA GLU A 565 6.83 -15.55 9.53
C GLU A 565 7.45 -16.91 9.20
N ASP A 566 8.78 -16.99 9.24
CA ASP A 566 9.55 -18.17 8.89
C ASP A 566 9.18 -18.67 7.48
N PHE A 567 9.03 -17.74 6.53
CA PHE A 567 8.89 -18.10 5.12
C PHE A 567 10.11 -18.93 4.68
N TRP A 568 11.29 -18.62 5.23
CA TRP A 568 12.43 -19.52 5.32
C TRP A 568 13.06 -19.53 6.73
N GLY A 569 13.83 -20.57 7.02
CA GLY A 569 14.45 -20.81 8.33
C GLY A 569 13.50 -21.37 9.39
N ASN A 570 14.03 -21.54 10.61
CA ASN A 570 13.38 -22.20 11.76
C ASN A 570 13.09 -23.69 11.54
N LEU A 571 12.20 -24.03 10.60
CA LEU A 571 11.80 -25.39 10.26
C LEU A 571 11.40 -25.50 8.80
N TYR A 572 11.81 -26.59 8.13
CA TYR A 572 11.23 -26.93 6.83
C TYR A 572 9.74 -27.16 6.98
N HIS A 573 8.98 -26.81 5.96
CA HIS A 573 7.59 -27.24 5.85
C HIS A 573 7.36 -28.05 4.58
N TRP A 574 6.57 -29.12 4.72
CA TRP A 574 6.14 -29.95 3.61
C TRP A 574 5.35 -29.15 2.59
N ILE A 575 5.57 -29.46 1.31
CA ILE A 575 4.83 -28.87 0.19
C ILE A 575 3.99 -29.96 -0.46
N ASP A 576 2.68 -29.75 -0.50
CA ASP A 576 1.77 -30.65 -1.21
C ASP A 576 1.66 -30.33 -2.71
N GLY A 577 1.01 -31.21 -3.47
CA GLY A 577 0.69 -30.96 -4.88
C GLY A 577 1.86 -31.06 -5.86
N LEU A 578 3.02 -31.56 -5.44
CA LEU A 578 4.14 -31.92 -6.32
C LEU A 578 4.77 -33.26 -5.89
N VAL A 579 4.96 -34.18 -6.83
CA VAL A 579 5.70 -35.43 -6.64
C VAL A 579 6.64 -35.64 -7.82
N SER A 580 7.89 -36.03 -7.54
CA SER A 580 8.81 -36.50 -8.57
C SER A 580 8.66 -38.01 -8.77
N SER A 581 8.37 -38.46 -9.99
CA SER A 581 8.24 -39.88 -10.31
C SER A 581 9.62 -40.58 -10.34
N SER A 582 9.64 -41.91 -10.43
CA SER A 582 10.89 -42.68 -10.56
C SER A 582 11.69 -42.35 -11.83
N ASN A 583 11.05 -41.75 -12.84
CA ASN A 583 11.65 -41.38 -14.13
C ASN A 583 11.82 -39.86 -14.27
N PHE A 584 11.91 -39.12 -13.17
CA PHE A 584 12.06 -37.66 -13.17
C PHE A 584 10.87 -36.90 -13.78
N HIS A 585 9.68 -37.50 -13.78
CA HIS A 585 8.50 -36.74 -14.16
C HIS A 585 8.06 -35.84 -13.01
N ALA A 586 7.65 -34.61 -13.33
CA ALA A 586 6.98 -33.75 -12.38
C ALA A 586 5.47 -34.00 -12.44
N LEU A 587 4.92 -34.50 -11.34
CA LEU A 587 3.50 -34.73 -11.17
C LEU A 587 2.93 -33.61 -10.30
N THR A 588 1.98 -32.82 -10.81
CA THR A 588 1.41 -31.67 -10.08
C THR A 588 -0.11 -31.74 -9.93
N ALA A 589 -0.64 -31.12 -8.88
CA ALA A 589 -2.08 -31.02 -8.67
C ALA A 589 -2.49 -29.73 -7.96
N THR A 590 -3.79 -29.45 -8.01
CA THR A 590 -4.47 -28.32 -7.33
C THR A 590 -5.43 -28.78 -6.23
N ILE A 591 -5.76 -30.08 -6.21
CA ILE A 591 -6.69 -30.72 -5.27
C ILE A 591 -6.33 -32.21 -5.13
N ASN A 592 -6.94 -32.90 -4.17
CA ASN A 592 -6.79 -34.34 -3.93
C ASN A 592 -5.34 -34.76 -3.66
N PHE A 593 -4.65 -33.96 -2.83
CA PHE A 593 -3.23 -34.16 -2.57
C PHE A 593 -2.94 -35.51 -1.92
N ASN A 594 -1.91 -36.19 -2.42
CA ASN A 594 -1.48 -37.51 -1.98
C ASN A 594 0.03 -37.73 -2.19
N ASP A 595 0.55 -38.78 -1.58
CA ASP A 595 2.00 -39.05 -1.49
C ASP A 595 2.58 -39.72 -2.75
N SER A 596 1.74 -40.32 -3.58
CA SER A 596 2.17 -41.07 -4.78
C SER A 596 2.09 -40.27 -6.07
N GLY A 597 1.45 -39.10 -6.05
CA GLY A 597 1.11 -38.33 -7.25
C GLY A 597 0.04 -39.00 -8.11
N THR A 598 -0.74 -39.93 -7.54
CA THR A 598 -1.82 -40.60 -8.29
C THR A 598 -2.94 -39.61 -8.58
N GLY A 599 -3.38 -39.53 -9.83
CA GLY A 599 -4.39 -38.57 -10.28
C GLY A 599 -3.87 -37.14 -10.48
N TYR A 600 -2.56 -36.92 -10.28
CA TYR A 600 -1.92 -35.64 -10.60
C TYR A 600 -1.70 -35.52 -12.11
N ASN A 601 -1.54 -34.29 -12.58
CA ASN A 601 -1.14 -34.01 -13.95
C ASN A 601 0.33 -34.37 -14.15
N ASP A 602 0.62 -35.24 -15.11
CA ASP A 602 1.98 -35.64 -15.47
C ASP A 602 2.53 -34.67 -16.52
N LEU A 603 3.50 -33.85 -16.12
CA LEU A 603 4.15 -32.85 -16.99
C LEU A 603 5.33 -33.44 -17.77
N GLY A 604 5.52 -34.76 -17.72
CA GLY A 604 6.60 -35.47 -18.40
C GLY A 604 7.93 -35.37 -17.66
N GLN A 605 8.96 -36.00 -18.22
CA GLN A 605 10.32 -35.96 -17.71
C GLN A 605 10.93 -34.57 -17.86
N ILE A 606 11.29 -33.94 -16.73
CA ILE A 606 11.77 -32.55 -16.73
C ILE A 606 13.29 -32.41 -16.56
N VAL A 607 13.98 -33.49 -16.19
CA VAL A 607 15.44 -33.56 -16.09
C VAL A 607 15.95 -34.95 -16.48
N GLU A 608 17.20 -35.03 -16.93
CA GLU A 608 17.86 -36.29 -17.31
C GLU A 608 18.65 -36.94 -16.15
N SER A 609 18.99 -36.16 -15.12
CA SER A 609 19.71 -36.62 -13.93
C SER A 609 19.35 -35.74 -12.74
N ASN A 610 19.78 -36.10 -11.52
CA ASN A 610 19.52 -35.31 -10.30
C ASN A 610 20.25 -33.95 -10.36
N PRO A 611 19.59 -32.79 -10.53
CA PRO A 611 20.19 -31.51 -10.18
C PRO A 611 20.35 -31.43 -8.66
N LEU A 612 21.59 -31.22 -8.20
CA LEU A 612 21.96 -31.16 -6.79
C LEU A 612 22.60 -29.81 -6.44
N GLY A 613 22.41 -29.38 -5.19
CA GLY A 613 23.07 -28.20 -4.61
C GLY A 613 22.27 -26.93 -4.83
N TYR A 614 22.96 -25.80 -5.05
CA TYR A 614 22.35 -24.50 -5.34
C TYR A 614 21.79 -24.46 -6.76
N MET A 615 20.61 -23.83 -6.92
CA MET A 615 19.92 -23.77 -8.21
C MET A 615 20.62 -22.78 -9.16
N LYS A 616 21.04 -23.29 -10.32
CA LYS A 616 21.59 -22.45 -11.39
C LYS A 616 20.49 -22.00 -12.34
N ILE A 617 19.66 -22.93 -12.79
CA ILE A 617 18.58 -22.70 -13.75
C ILE A 617 17.30 -23.40 -13.25
N PRO A 618 16.17 -22.69 -13.13
CA PRO A 618 14.87 -23.30 -12.87
C PRO A 618 14.21 -23.79 -14.18
N GLN A 619 13.20 -24.65 -14.07
CA GLN A 619 12.37 -25.05 -15.21
C GLN A 619 11.68 -23.84 -15.87
N GLY A 620 11.15 -22.91 -15.08
CA GLY A 620 10.74 -21.58 -15.57
C GLY A 620 9.49 -21.57 -16.46
N THR A 621 8.47 -22.36 -16.11
CA THR A 621 7.14 -22.32 -16.75
C THR A 621 6.03 -22.12 -15.72
N ASN A 622 4.81 -21.82 -16.15
CA ASN A 622 3.64 -21.70 -15.27
C ASN A 622 3.38 -22.98 -14.45
N GLU A 623 3.61 -24.15 -15.06
CA GLU A 623 3.30 -25.45 -14.47
C GLU A 623 4.43 -26.00 -13.61
N LEU A 624 5.69 -25.61 -13.88
CA LEU A 624 6.89 -26.12 -13.23
C LEU A 624 7.62 -25.10 -12.35
N GLY A 625 7.26 -23.82 -12.42
CA GLY A 625 7.75 -22.75 -11.57
C GLY A 625 9.28 -22.75 -11.41
N PHE A 626 9.72 -22.71 -10.16
CA PHE A 626 11.13 -22.67 -9.78
C PHE A 626 11.69 -24.05 -9.37
N ILE A 627 11.18 -25.15 -9.94
CA ILE A 627 11.81 -26.46 -9.79
C ILE A 627 13.21 -26.41 -10.42
N SER A 628 14.21 -26.98 -9.74
CA SER A 628 15.60 -27.01 -10.23
C SER A 628 15.71 -27.82 -11.51
N GLN A 629 16.21 -27.20 -12.59
CA GLN A 629 16.55 -27.86 -13.86
C GLN A 629 18.05 -28.16 -13.91
N VAL A 630 18.87 -27.19 -13.50
CA VAL A 630 20.34 -27.31 -13.46
C VAL A 630 20.84 -26.84 -12.10
N GLY A 631 21.59 -27.70 -11.41
CA GLY A 631 22.28 -27.38 -10.15
C GLY A 631 23.69 -26.80 -10.36
N GLY A 632 24.44 -26.68 -9.27
CA GLY A 632 25.86 -26.27 -9.29
C GLY A 632 26.13 -24.76 -9.19
N ALA A 633 25.18 -23.99 -8.67
CA ALA A 633 25.41 -22.59 -8.28
C ALA A 633 26.11 -22.47 -6.90
N SER A 634 26.01 -21.32 -6.22
CA SER A 634 26.58 -21.11 -4.88
C SER A 634 25.74 -20.14 -4.04
N GLU A 635 26.10 -19.96 -2.77
CA GLU A 635 25.55 -18.93 -1.86
C GLU A 635 25.67 -17.48 -2.39
N THR A 636 26.47 -17.27 -3.43
CA THR A 636 26.76 -15.95 -4.01
C THR A 636 26.51 -15.88 -5.51
N THR A 637 26.07 -16.97 -6.16
CA THR A 637 25.85 -17.00 -7.60
C THR A 637 24.50 -17.62 -7.97
N TYR A 638 23.89 -17.09 -9.04
CA TYR A 638 22.57 -17.49 -9.57
C TYR A 638 21.46 -17.41 -8.50
N PHE A 639 20.73 -18.49 -8.26
CA PHE A 639 19.84 -18.58 -7.11
C PHE A 639 20.62 -19.15 -5.93
N THR A 640 20.69 -18.37 -4.86
CA THR A 640 21.61 -18.63 -3.74
C THR A 640 21.06 -19.62 -2.71
N ASP A 641 19.97 -20.29 -3.06
CA ASP A 641 19.25 -21.20 -2.20
C ASP A 641 19.39 -22.61 -2.78
N GLY A 642 19.57 -23.61 -1.92
CA GLY A 642 19.74 -24.99 -2.36
C GLY A 642 18.44 -25.53 -2.97
N ALA A 643 18.45 -26.11 -4.16
CA ALA A 643 17.26 -26.75 -4.71
C ALA A 643 17.63 -28.02 -5.46
N ASN A 644 16.87 -29.09 -5.17
CA ASN A 644 17.11 -30.41 -5.72
C ASN A 644 15.84 -30.94 -6.41
N PHE A 645 16.04 -31.76 -7.44
CA PHE A 645 14.97 -32.57 -8.02
C PHE A 645 15.44 -34.02 -8.19
N ILE A 646 15.10 -34.87 -7.23
CA ILE A 646 15.50 -36.27 -7.20
C ILE A 646 14.28 -37.14 -7.52
N ASN A 647 14.47 -38.17 -8.32
CA ASN A 647 13.41 -39.08 -8.72
C ASN A 647 12.78 -39.85 -7.55
N GLY A 648 11.46 -40.03 -7.59
CA GLY A 648 10.71 -40.78 -6.57
C GLY A 648 10.72 -40.10 -5.20
N ARG A 649 10.53 -38.77 -5.17
CA ARG A 649 10.63 -37.93 -3.97
C ARG A 649 9.50 -36.92 -3.86
N VAL A 650 9.31 -36.43 -2.64
CA VAL A 650 8.37 -35.37 -2.29
C VAL A 650 9.11 -34.13 -1.76
N PRO A 651 8.50 -32.93 -1.88
CA PRO A 651 9.16 -31.68 -1.53
C PRO A 651 8.93 -31.22 -0.08
N TYR A 652 9.95 -30.60 0.47
CA TYR A 652 9.83 -29.63 1.57
C TYR A 652 10.53 -28.32 1.17
N PHE A 653 10.22 -27.24 1.88
CA PHE A 653 10.65 -25.89 1.52
C PHE A 653 11.15 -25.05 2.69
N GLY A 654 12.06 -24.13 2.38
CA GLY A 654 12.37 -22.95 3.22
C GLY A 654 13.62 -23.08 4.08
N GLY A 655 14.14 -24.28 4.32
CA GLY A 655 15.31 -24.46 5.19
C GLY A 655 14.94 -24.65 6.65
N HIS A 656 15.93 -24.96 7.48
CA HIS A 656 15.74 -25.11 8.93
C HIS A 656 16.91 -24.51 9.70
N GLN A 657 16.75 -24.40 11.01
CA GLN A 657 17.81 -23.88 11.88
C GLN A 657 19.11 -24.74 11.80
N GLY A 658 20.23 -24.14 11.39
CA GLY A 658 21.53 -24.81 11.28
C GLY A 658 21.85 -25.42 9.92
N GLU A 659 21.07 -25.16 8.87
CA GLU A 659 21.38 -25.57 7.49
C GLU A 659 21.93 -24.41 6.63
N TRP A 660 22.56 -24.76 5.51
CA TRP A 660 23.10 -23.81 4.52
C TRP A 660 22.20 -23.79 3.28
N GLY A 661 22.10 -22.64 2.62
CA GLY A 661 21.31 -22.49 1.39
C GLY A 661 19.80 -22.38 1.60
N ASP A 662 19.39 -21.86 2.75
CA ASP A 662 17.98 -21.52 3.05
C ASP A 662 17.53 -20.29 2.27
N GLY A 663 16.22 -20.15 2.02
CA GLY A 663 15.70 -18.97 1.34
C GLY A 663 14.43 -19.19 0.52
N ALA A 664 14.00 -18.14 -0.17
CA ALA A 664 12.79 -18.11 -0.99
C ALA A 664 12.77 -19.15 -2.13
N PHE A 665 13.91 -19.68 -2.56
CA PHE A 665 14.02 -20.69 -3.62
C PHE A 665 14.51 -22.06 -3.12
N ARG A 666 14.50 -22.30 -1.80
CA ARG A 666 14.90 -23.56 -1.16
C ARG A 666 13.83 -24.65 -1.32
N LEU A 667 13.48 -25.02 -2.56
CA LEU A 667 12.58 -26.14 -2.85
C LEU A 667 13.39 -27.44 -2.99
N TYR A 668 13.32 -28.28 -1.97
CA TYR A 668 14.07 -29.54 -1.93
C TYR A 668 13.15 -30.73 -2.25
N VAL A 669 13.11 -31.14 -3.52
CA VAL A 669 12.41 -32.35 -3.95
C VAL A 669 13.34 -33.55 -3.80
N GLY A 670 13.54 -33.96 -2.55
CA GLY A 670 14.53 -35.01 -2.22
C GLY A 670 14.15 -35.93 -1.07
N ALA A 671 13.01 -35.69 -0.41
CA ALA A 671 12.54 -36.46 0.71
C ALA A 671 11.75 -37.70 0.28
N LYS A 672 11.82 -38.77 1.07
CA LYS A 672 10.89 -39.90 0.95
C LYS A 672 9.59 -39.54 1.65
N VAL A 673 8.49 -40.14 1.18
CA VAL A 673 7.17 -40.02 1.81
C VAL A 673 7.16 -40.48 3.28
N SER A 674 8.07 -41.38 3.65
CA SER A 674 8.25 -41.91 5.01
C SER A 674 9.13 -41.04 5.91
N ASP A 675 9.78 -40.00 5.37
CA ASP A 675 10.70 -39.17 6.15
C ASP A 675 9.93 -38.33 7.16
N LYS A 676 10.48 -38.21 8.36
CA LYS A 676 9.87 -37.54 9.51
C LYS A 676 10.94 -36.94 10.42
N GLY A 677 11.79 -36.10 9.85
CA GLY A 677 12.89 -35.46 10.57
C GLY A 677 12.38 -34.45 11.61
N SER A 678 13.16 -34.24 12.68
CA SER A 678 12.89 -33.18 13.67
C SER A 678 12.99 -31.77 13.10
N TYR A 679 13.52 -31.65 11.88
CA TYR A 679 13.74 -30.43 11.13
C TYR A 679 12.64 -30.12 10.08
N CYS A 680 11.61 -30.97 9.96
CA CYS A 680 10.48 -30.73 9.04
C CYS A 680 9.12 -30.81 9.75
N GLY A 681 8.20 -29.94 9.35
CA GLY A 681 6.82 -29.84 9.82
C GLY A 681 5.89 -29.38 8.70
N GLY A 682 4.87 -28.57 9.04
CA GLY A 682 3.88 -28.08 8.06
C GLY A 682 3.57 -26.61 8.21
N ARG A 683 2.86 -26.06 7.23
CA ARG A 683 2.23 -24.75 7.27
C ARG A 683 0.81 -24.90 6.74
N LEU A 684 -0.17 -24.37 7.47
CA LEU A 684 -1.58 -24.46 7.10
C LEU A 684 -1.89 -23.59 5.87
N MET A 685 -2.82 -24.01 5.03
CA MET A 685 -3.47 -23.18 4.02
C MET A 685 -4.97 -23.46 3.96
N TYR A 686 -5.73 -22.55 3.36
CA TYR A 686 -7.12 -22.75 2.99
C TYR A 686 -7.37 -22.19 1.59
N LEU A 687 -8.16 -22.92 0.78
CA LEU A 687 -8.53 -22.55 -0.58
C LEU A 687 -9.90 -23.06 -1.01
#